data_AF-A0A960J5N6-F1
#
_entry.id   AF-A0A960J5N6-F1
#
_cell.length_a   1.000
_cell.length_b   1.000
_cell.length_c   1.000
_cell.angle_alpha   90.00
_cell.angle_beta   90.00
_cell.angle_gamma   90.00
#
_symmetry.space_group_name_H-M   'P 1'
#
loop_
_entity.id
_entity.type
_entity.pdbx_description
1 polymer ?
#
loop_
_entity_poly.entity_id
_entity_poly.type
_entity_poly.pdbx_seq_one_letter_code
_entity_poly.pdbx_strand_id
1 'polypeptide(L)'
;ALATDVEAAHPETSDLLPAGYDQRVTVAVEALTSILDAIEAGDADRTASSEGFGPLREALVQVAAHGARSTPSGRRRFAHLEMAARLVAWLASPAPEPAGAASFEQAATRYVADGAWVDRARRRLWRGDDDGTVATVYRRVIDLVVARRRDENRRFAELLATWTATPPTADTLAAHSLVTVEDVAGDVLARFGDTPVLLVVLDGCGLASFEELVPQFREAGFREIARSSPGLSASGGTRLTGVAALPTVTEVSRASLIAGHLDQGPQDHERRAFEGNATLKRHGRAAAFFHQNRLLGAAGESLSAEVSAALRAEGPPVVGVVINTIDDQLKRGTFADELRLDDLHALVSLLDAARTHGRAVVVSADHGHVLAQPDDGGTGTFAGGGDGGERWREADRPPGDTEVLLRGPRVLLGPDAGVLAPWEDDYRYSAKAGGYHGGATPEEVLVPVAAYLPAGMEIPSGWQPFTEVPPLWWSLVASSADGAVAAAGTAAPAKPRKKPAKRVDESQSTMFDLPEEEAGPSATAAAGGGAGPAWLDPLLASEVWQAQKKTAGRVSLPDDRVRAVLTVASRRGGVASFAELSAGTGLPPARLSGFLAVLARVLNVDGYPVLEVDAHIQEVRLSLPTLAQQFAIDVEAA
;
A
#
# COMPACT_ATOMS: atom_id res chain seq x y z
N ALA A 1 -17.73 -29.28 24.31
CA ALA A 1 -18.26 -28.47 25.42
C ALA A 1 -19.44 -27.66 24.93
N LEU A 2 -19.27 -26.46 24.36
CA LEU A 2 -20.41 -25.62 23.93
C LEU A 2 -21.38 -26.34 22.96
N ALA A 3 -20.88 -27.02 21.91
CA ALA A 3 -21.72 -27.79 20.99
C ALA A 3 -22.48 -28.95 21.66
N THR A 4 -21.86 -29.55 22.68
CA THR A 4 -22.45 -30.60 23.52
C THR A 4 -23.53 -30.03 24.43
N ASP A 5 -23.34 -28.80 24.92
CA ASP A 5 -24.27 -28.09 25.81
C ASP A 5 -25.51 -27.56 25.07
N VAL A 6 -25.43 -27.30 23.75
CA VAL A 6 -26.59 -26.93 22.90
C VAL A 6 -27.14 -28.08 22.05
N GLU A 7 -26.72 -29.33 22.30
CA GLU A 7 -27.18 -30.53 21.57
C GLU A 7 -27.11 -30.39 20.04
N ALA A 8 -26.11 -29.67 19.52
CA ALA A 8 -25.98 -29.44 18.09
C ALA A 8 -25.58 -30.76 17.39
N ALA A 9 -26.45 -31.29 16.52
CA ALA A 9 -26.21 -32.54 15.80
C ALA A 9 -25.09 -32.43 14.74
N HIS A 10 -24.89 -31.23 14.17
CA HIS A 10 -23.93 -30.94 13.11
C HIS A 10 -23.18 -29.62 13.37
N PRO A 11 -22.38 -29.55 14.45
CA PRO A 11 -21.72 -28.31 14.87
C PRO A 11 -20.78 -27.71 13.82
N GLU A 12 -20.24 -28.53 12.91
CA GLU A 12 -19.39 -28.16 11.77
C GLU A 12 -20.14 -27.38 10.67
N THR A 13 -21.46 -27.49 10.61
CA THR A 13 -22.29 -26.75 9.64
C THR A 13 -22.77 -25.40 10.18
N SER A 14 -22.65 -25.19 11.50
CA SER A 14 -23.10 -23.97 12.17
C SER A 14 -22.40 -22.72 11.63
N ASP A 15 -23.13 -21.60 11.53
CA ASP A 15 -22.58 -20.27 11.22
C ASP A 15 -22.06 -19.51 12.47
N LEU A 16 -22.16 -20.12 13.66
CA LEU A 16 -21.86 -19.47 14.94
C LEU A 16 -20.89 -20.25 15.81
N LEU A 17 -20.93 -21.59 15.77
CA LEU A 17 -20.09 -22.42 16.63
C LEU A 17 -18.62 -22.45 16.15
N PRO A 18 -17.64 -22.52 17.07
CA PRO A 18 -16.22 -22.60 16.70
C PRO A 18 -15.90 -23.73 15.72
N ALA A 19 -16.51 -24.90 15.89
CA ALA A 19 -16.31 -26.04 14.99
C ALA A 19 -16.71 -25.74 13.53
N GLY A 20 -17.76 -24.92 13.32
CA GLY A 20 -18.15 -24.48 11.99
C GLY A 20 -17.19 -23.46 11.39
N TYR A 21 -16.56 -22.63 12.23
CA TYR A 21 -15.49 -21.73 11.79
C TYR A 21 -14.25 -22.52 11.36
N ASP A 22 -13.84 -23.48 12.19
CA ASP A 22 -12.68 -24.34 11.94
C ASP A 22 -12.85 -25.11 10.62
N GLN A 23 -14.03 -25.71 10.41
CA GLN A 23 -14.34 -26.42 9.16
C GLN A 23 -14.22 -25.51 7.93
N ARG A 24 -14.72 -24.27 7.99
CA ARG A 24 -14.62 -23.32 6.87
C ARG A 24 -13.17 -22.88 6.62
N VAL A 25 -12.37 -22.72 7.68
CA VAL A 25 -10.92 -22.47 7.54
C VAL A 25 -10.22 -23.67 6.89
N THR A 26 -10.54 -24.90 7.30
CA THR A 26 -9.99 -26.11 6.67
C THR A 26 -10.28 -26.15 5.17
N VAL A 27 -11.52 -25.90 4.75
CA VAL A 27 -11.89 -25.85 3.33
C VAL A 27 -11.08 -24.79 2.57
N ALA A 28 -10.88 -23.60 3.16
CA ALA A 28 -10.06 -22.56 2.53
C ALA A 28 -8.59 -22.98 2.40
N VAL A 29 -8.06 -23.70 3.40
CA VAL A 29 -6.67 -24.20 3.41
C VAL A 29 -6.47 -25.35 2.42
N GLU A 30 -7.48 -26.20 2.20
CA GLU A 30 -7.47 -27.20 1.13
C GLU A 30 -7.42 -26.54 -0.25
N ALA A 31 -8.21 -25.48 -0.46
CA ALA A 31 -8.16 -24.69 -1.69
C ALA A 31 -6.79 -24.03 -1.90
N LEU A 32 -6.18 -23.47 -0.85
CA LEU A 32 -4.80 -22.95 -0.88
C LEU A 32 -3.81 -24.05 -1.30
N THR A 33 -3.89 -25.23 -0.68
CA THR A 33 -3.01 -26.37 -0.97
C THR A 33 -3.11 -26.77 -2.43
N SER A 34 -4.32 -26.84 -2.98
CA SER A 34 -4.50 -27.20 -4.39
C SER A 34 -3.89 -26.19 -5.37
N ILE A 35 -3.85 -24.90 -5.03
CA ILE A 35 -3.20 -23.88 -5.88
C ILE A 35 -1.67 -23.99 -5.72
N LEU A 36 -1.17 -24.21 -4.50
CA LEU A 36 0.26 -24.45 -4.26
C LEU A 36 0.79 -25.65 -5.04
N ASP A 37 0.02 -26.75 -5.08
CA ASP A 37 0.38 -27.94 -5.87
C ASP A 37 0.48 -27.61 -7.37
N ALA A 38 -0.41 -26.75 -7.88
CA ALA A 38 -0.38 -26.29 -9.27
C ALA A 38 0.82 -25.39 -9.57
N ILE A 39 1.18 -24.49 -8.63
CA ILE A 39 2.36 -23.62 -8.73
C ILE A 39 3.63 -24.47 -8.80
N GLU A 40 3.80 -25.44 -7.89
CA GLU A 40 4.98 -26.32 -7.87
C GLU A 40 5.06 -27.26 -9.08
N ALA A 41 3.90 -27.66 -9.62
CA ALA A 41 3.83 -28.44 -10.87
C ALA A 41 4.11 -27.60 -12.13
N GLY A 42 4.15 -26.27 -12.03
CA GLY A 42 4.30 -25.37 -13.18
C GLY A 42 3.06 -25.31 -14.08
N ASP A 43 1.87 -25.58 -13.52
CA ASP A 43 0.60 -25.53 -14.25
C ASP A 43 0.12 -24.08 -14.42
N ALA A 44 0.63 -23.43 -15.48
CA ALA A 44 0.34 -22.04 -15.81
C ALA A 44 -1.14 -21.78 -16.11
N ASP A 45 -1.85 -22.74 -16.72
CA ASP A 45 -3.27 -22.57 -17.09
C ASP A 45 -4.17 -22.52 -15.85
N ARG A 46 -3.87 -23.37 -14.85
CA ARG A 46 -4.61 -23.40 -13.59
C ARG A 46 -4.27 -22.22 -12.67
N THR A 47 -3.04 -21.72 -12.72
CA THR A 47 -2.57 -20.61 -11.87
C THR A 47 -2.89 -19.23 -12.47
N ALA A 48 -3.05 -19.14 -13.79
CA ALA A 48 -3.43 -17.89 -14.46
C ALA A 48 -4.95 -17.70 -14.59
N SER A 49 -5.76 -18.75 -14.48
CA SER A 49 -7.21 -18.66 -14.66
C SER A 49 -7.95 -18.15 -13.42
N SER A 50 -8.93 -17.27 -13.63
CA SER A 50 -9.85 -16.82 -12.59
C SER A 50 -10.60 -18.00 -11.94
N GLU A 51 -10.90 -19.04 -12.73
CA GLU A 51 -11.55 -20.27 -12.28
C GLU A 51 -10.70 -21.06 -11.28
N GLY A 52 -9.38 -21.10 -11.45
CA GLY A 52 -8.46 -21.78 -10.52
C GLY A 52 -8.52 -21.23 -9.10
N PHE A 53 -8.81 -19.93 -8.96
CA PHE A 53 -8.97 -19.25 -7.67
C PHE A 53 -10.40 -19.25 -7.13
N GLY A 54 -11.40 -19.66 -7.93
CA GLY A 54 -12.82 -19.66 -7.56
C GLY A 54 -13.11 -20.33 -6.20
N PRO A 55 -12.67 -21.60 -5.99
CA PRO A 55 -12.89 -22.28 -4.72
C PRO A 55 -12.28 -21.57 -3.50
N LEU A 56 -11.11 -20.96 -3.67
CA LEU A 56 -10.47 -20.20 -2.60
C LEU A 56 -11.25 -18.92 -2.27
N ARG A 57 -11.72 -18.19 -3.29
CA ARG A 57 -12.54 -16.99 -3.11
C ARG A 57 -13.86 -17.30 -2.39
N GLU A 58 -14.53 -18.37 -2.81
CA GLU A 58 -15.77 -18.83 -2.16
C GLU A 58 -15.51 -19.20 -0.70
N ALA A 59 -14.45 -19.97 -0.42
CA ALA A 59 -14.11 -20.36 0.94
C ALA A 59 -13.78 -19.14 1.82
N LEU A 60 -13.06 -18.15 1.30
CA LEU A 60 -12.80 -16.88 2.00
C LEU A 60 -14.09 -16.14 2.35
N VAL A 61 -15.06 -16.05 1.43
CA VAL A 61 -16.37 -15.45 1.69
C VAL A 61 -17.10 -16.19 2.81
N GLN A 62 -17.06 -17.53 2.81
CA GLN A 62 -17.68 -18.34 3.86
C GLN A 62 -17.03 -18.10 5.23
N VAL A 63 -15.70 -18.02 5.32
CA VAL A 63 -15.00 -17.72 6.58
C VAL A 63 -15.33 -16.29 7.04
N ALA A 64 -15.38 -15.32 6.12
CA ALA A 64 -15.68 -13.93 6.43
C ALA A 64 -17.09 -13.73 6.98
N ALA A 65 -18.08 -14.47 6.45
CA ALA A 65 -19.48 -14.39 6.86
C ALA A 65 -19.77 -15.06 8.22
N HIS A 66 -18.90 -15.95 8.69
CA HIS A 66 -19.13 -16.71 9.91
C HIS A 66 -19.07 -15.84 11.18
N GLY A 67 -19.99 -16.03 12.13
CA GLY A 67 -20.10 -15.18 13.32
C GLY A 67 -18.85 -15.13 14.20
N ALA A 68 -18.11 -16.24 14.29
CA ALA A 68 -16.84 -16.30 15.03
C ALA A 68 -15.74 -15.37 14.46
N ARG A 69 -15.85 -14.89 13.21
CA ARG A 69 -14.92 -13.91 12.60
C ARG A 69 -14.78 -12.64 13.42
N SER A 70 -15.80 -12.26 14.17
CA SER A 70 -15.81 -11.05 15.00
C SER A 70 -15.09 -11.22 16.35
N THR A 71 -14.75 -12.44 16.76
CA THR A 71 -13.99 -12.70 17.99
C THR A 71 -12.51 -12.35 17.82
N PRO A 72 -11.74 -12.03 18.88
CA PRO A 72 -10.31 -11.74 18.73
C PRO A 72 -9.51 -12.83 17.99
N SER A 73 -9.74 -14.10 18.34
CA SER A 73 -9.08 -15.24 17.67
C SER A 73 -9.55 -15.39 16.22
N GLY A 74 -10.86 -15.34 15.96
CA GLY A 74 -11.39 -15.40 14.59
C GLY A 74 -10.89 -14.25 13.71
N ARG A 75 -10.78 -13.03 14.25
CA ARG A 75 -10.23 -11.89 13.51
C ARG A 75 -8.79 -12.12 13.09
N ARG A 76 -7.95 -12.62 13.99
CA ARG A 76 -6.56 -12.97 13.72
C ARG A 76 -6.46 -14.07 12.65
N ARG A 77 -7.15 -15.19 12.85
CA ARG A 77 -7.10 -16.35 11.94
C ARG A 77 -7.55 -16.01 10.53
N PHE A 78 -8.64 -15.25 10.38
CA PHE A 78 -9.06 -14.81 9.06
C PHE A 78 -8.04 -13.88 8.41
N ALA A 79 -7.45 -12.96 9.17
CA ALA A 79 -6.47 -12.05 8.60
C ALA A 79 -5.21 -12.79 8.11
N HIS A 80 -4.79 -13.85 8.82
CA HIS A 80 -3.72 -14.73 8.34
C HIS A 80 -4.13 -15.49 7.07
N LEU A 81 -5.34 -16.05 7.04
CA LEU A 81 -5.88 -16.73 5.86
C LEU A 81 -5.93 -15.80 4.64
N GLU A 82 -6.34 -14.55 4.84
CA GLU A 82 -6.38 -13.51 3.80
C GLU A 82 -4.97 -13.17 3.29
N MET A 83 -3.96 -13.07 4.17
CA MET A 83 -2.57 -12.89 3.74
C MET A 83 -2.04 -14.11 2.98
N ALA A 84 -2.34 -15.32 3.45
CA ALA A 84 -1.93 -16.54 2.77
C ALA A 84 -2.51 -16.61 1.34
N ALA A 85 -3.79 -16.29 1.18
CA ALA A 85 -4.43 -16.21 -0.13
C ALA A 85 -3.79 -15.15 -1.05
N ARG A 86 -3.45 -13.97 -0.53
CA ARG A 86 -2.75 -12.92 -1.29
C ARG A 86 -1.36 -13.37 -1.72
N LEU A 87 -0.60 -14.02 -0.84
CA LEU A 87 0.72 -14.55 -1.16
C LEU A 87 0.65 -15.67 -2.20
N VAL A 88 -0.35 -16.54 -2.15
CA VAL A 88 -0.59 -17.56 -3.18
C VAL A 88 -0.96 -16.92 -4.52
N ALA A 89 -1.78 -15.87 -4.53
CA ALA A 89 -2.08 -15.10 -5.75
C ALA A 89 -0.82 -14.43 -6.34
N TRP A 90 0.08 -13.93 -5.49
CA TRP A 90 1.37 -13.41 -5.92
C TRP A 90 2.28 -14.50 -6.48
N LEU A 91 2.39 -15.65 -5.82
CA LEU A 91 3.19 -16.79 -6.29
C LEU A 91 2.70 -17.31 -7.64
N ALA A 92 1.39 -17.32 -7.87
CA ALA A 92 0.76 -17.67 -9.13
C ALA A 92 0.93 -16.60 -10.23
N SER A 93 1.20 -15.35 -9.84
CA SER A 93 1.44 -14.27 -10.79
C SER A 93 2.79 -14.47 -11.48
N PRO A 94 2.89 -14.22 -12.81
CA PRO A 94 4.13 -14.38 -13.56
C PRO A 94 5.30 -13.71 -12.86
N ALA A 95 6.37 -14.47 -12.60
CA ALA A 95 7.58 -13.90 -12.04
C ALA A 95 8.20 -12.96 -13.07
N PRO A 96 8.56 -11.71 -12.70
CA PRO A 96 9.42 -10.91 -13.55
C PRO A 96 10.75 -11.65 -13.75
N GLU A 97 11.32 -11.58 -14.96
CA GLU A 97 12.59 -12.22 -15.31
C GLU A 97 13.67 -11.97 -14.22
N PRO A 98 14.47 -12.97 -13.79
CA PRO A 98 15.44 -12.87 -12.70
C PRO A 98 16.49 -11.74 -12.88
N ALA A 99 16.77 -11.35 -14.13
CA ALA A 99 17.66 -10.23 -14.48
C ALA A 99 16.94 -8.87 -14.50
N GLY A 100 15.72 -8.79 -13.96
CA GLY A 100 14.76 -7.82 -14.45
C GLY A 100 15.10 -6.35 -14.15
N ALA A 101 15.75 -6.03 -13.04
CA ALA A 101 16.12 -4.65 -12.72
C ALA A 101 17.53 -4.33 -13.23
N ALA A 102 17.63 -3.33 -14.10
CA ALA A 102 18.90 -2.89 -14.67
C ALA A 102 19.65 -1.89 -13.77
N SER A 103 18.93 -1.21 -12.86
CA SER A 103 19.49 -0.25 -11.91
C SER A 103 18.88 -0.39 -10.51
N PHE A 104 19.54 0.19 -9.51
CA PHE A 104 19.04 0.26 -8.14
C PHE A 104 17.66 0.94 -8.07
N GLU A 105 17.46 2.03 -8.82
CA GLU A 105 16.21 2.78 -8.81
C GLU A 105 15.03 1.95 -9.36
N GLN A 106 15.30 1.14 -10.38
CA GLN A 106 14.31 0.20 -10.91
C GLN A 106 14.01 -0.92 -9.91
N ALA A 107 15.03 -1.44 -9.22
CA ALA A 107 14.83 -2.45 -8.18
C ALA A 107 14.00 -1.89 -7.01
N ALA A 108 14.29 -0.65 -6.57
CA ALA A 108 13.52 0.04 -5.55
C ALA A 108 12.07 0.28 -5.99
N THR A 109 11.85 0.79 -7.20
CA THR A 109 10.49 1.02 -7.75
C THR A 109 9.66 -0.26 -7.77
N ARG A 110 10.27 -1.38 -8.16
CA ARG A 110 9.61 -2.69 -8.16
C ARG A 110 9.30 -3.20 -6.76
N TYR A 111 10.21 -2.99 -5.82
CA TYR A 111 9.97 -3.34 -4.44
C TYR A 111 8.78 -2.55 -3.88
N VAL A 112 8.71 -1.23 -4.10
CA VAL A 112 7.56 -0.41 -3.66
C VAL A 112 6.24 -0.92 -4.27
N ALA A 113 6.25 -1.21 -5.57
CA ALA A 113 5.04 -1.62 -6.29
C ALA A 113 4.56 -3.04 -5.97
N ASP A 114 5.46 -3.92 -5.50
CA ASP A 114 5.19 -5.35 -5.37
C ASP A 114 5.79 -5.93 -4.07
N GLY A 115 7.12 -5.96 -3.95
CA GLY A 115 7.82 -6.62 -2.83
C GLY A 115 7.43 -6.14 -1.43
N ALA A 116 7.18 -4.84 -1.24
CA ALA A 116 6.73 -4.29 0.04
C ALA A 116 5.36 -4.83 0.47
N TRP A 117 4.47 -5.10 -0.49
CA TRP A 117 3.17 -5.74 -0.23
C TRP A 117 3.34 -7.22 0.11
N VAL A 118 4.26 -7.91 -0.56
CA VAL A 118 4.61 -9.30 -0.23
C VAL A 118 5.12 -9.39 1.19
N ASP A 119 6.06 -8.52 1.55
CA ASP A 119 6.67 -8.51 2.88
C ASP A 119 5.67 -8.08 3.96
N ARG A 120 4.73 -7.17 3.66
CA ARG A 120 3.58 -6.87 4.53
C ARG A 120 2.74 -8.12 4.81
N ALA A 121 2.33 -8.85 3.77
CA ALA A 121 1.52 -10.06 3.95
C ALA A 121 2.29 -11.15 4.69
N ARG A 122 3.58 -11.32 4.39
CA ARG A 122 4.48 -12.27 5.03
C ARG A 122 4.62 -12.00 6.53
N ARG A 123 4.85 -10.74 6.93
CA ARG A 123 4.97 -10.33 8.34
C ARG A 123 3.74 -10.67 9.15
N ARG A 124 2.55 -10.44 8.59
CA ARG A 124 1.29 -10.76 9.26
C ARG A 124 0.99 -12.27 9.28
N LEU A 125 1.33 -13.01 8.23
CA LEU A 125 1.19 -14.47 8.21
C LEU A 125 2.17 -15.19 9.15
N TRP A 126 3.30 -14.54 9.46
CA TRP A 126 4.42 -15.12 10.20
C TRP A 126 4.06 -15.78 11.54
N ARG A 127 3.03 -15.25 12.23
CA ARG A 127 2.55 -15.77 13.52
C ARG A 127 1.71 -17.05 13.40
N GLY A 128 1.38 -17.47 12.18
CA GLY A 128 0.83 -18.79 11.88
C GLY A 128 -0.58 -19.05 12.43
N ASP A 129 -0.88 -20.30 12.74
CA ASP A 129 -2.16 -20.74 13.30
C ASP A 129 -1.91 -21.71 14.45
N ASP A 130 -2.88 -21.81 15.37
CA ASP A 130 -2.82 -22.74 16.50
C ASP A 130 -3.11 -24.20 16.03
N ASP A 131 -3.77 -24.35 14.87
CA ASP A 131 -3.98 -25.65 14.22
C ASP A 131 -2.73 -26.06 13.41
N GLY A 132 -2.15 -27.21 13.75
CA GLY A 132 -0.92 -27.72 13.13
C GLY A 132 -1.03 -28.05 11.63
N THR A 133 -2.22 -28.42 11.15
CA THR A 133 -2.48 -28.65 9.72
C THR A 133 -2.47 -27.33 8.97
N VAL A 134 -3.17 -26.33 9.50
CA VAL A 134 -3.19 -24.98 8.92
C VAL A 134 -1.79 -24.36 8.93
N ALA A 135 -1.08 -24.45 10.06
CA ALA A 135 0.27 -23.93 10.21
C ALA A 135 1.26 -24.58 9.22
N THR A 136 1.07 -25.86 8.87
CA THR A 136 1.92 -26.54 7.88
C THR A 136 1.74 -25.96 6.48
N VAL A 137 0.51 -25.63 6.08
CA VAL A 137 0.25 -24.98 4.78
C VAL A 137 0.79 -23.55 4.77
N TYR A 138 0.61 -22.78 5.85
CA TYR A 138 1.18 -21.44 5.95
C TYR A 138 2.71 -21.43 5.89
N ARG A 139 3.38 -22.41 6.52
CA ARG A 139 4.84 -22.56 6.38
C ARG A 139 5.25 -22.82 4.93
N ARG A 140 4.54 -23.72 4.22
CA ARG A 140 4.80 -23.96 2.78
C ARG A 140 4.65 -22.68 1.94
N VAL A 141 3.62 -21.86 2.22
CA VAL A 141 3.47 -20.54 1.54
C VAL A 141 4.68 -19.65 1.82
N ILE A 142 5.08 -19.51 3.08
CA ILE A 142 6.22 -18.69 3.48
C ILE A 142 7.51 -19.17 2.81
N ASP A 143 7.78 -20.48 2.78
CA ASP A 143 9.00 -21.06 2.20
C ASP A 143 9.11 -20.73 0.70
N LEU A 144 8.02 -20.87 -0.05
CA LEU A 144 7.97 -20.52 -1.48
C LEU A 144 8.14 -19.01 -1.71
N VAL A 145 7.53 -18.18 -0.84
CA VAL A 145 7.69 -16.72 -0.91
C VAL A 145 9.13 -16.31 -0.64
N VAL A 146 9.75 -16.86 0.41
CA VAL A 146 11.16 -16.60 0.76
C VAL A 146 12.07 -17.03 -0.40
N ALA A 147 11.84 -18.20 -0.99
CA ALA A 147 12.64 -18.67 -2.12
C ALA A 147 12.58 -17.69 -3.31
N ARG A 148 11.39 -17.20 -3.68
CA ARG A 148 11.23 -16.22 -4.76
C ARG A 148 11.82 -14.84 -4.42
N ARG A 149 11.61 -14.36 -3.19
CA ARG A 149 12.14 -13.07 -2.71
C ARG A 149 13.67 -13.07 -2.58
N ARG A 150 14.30 -14.22 -2.33
CA ARG A 150 15.76 -14.36 -2.19
C ARG A 150 16.51 -13.86 -3.43
N ASP A 151 16.04 -14.20 -4.63
CA ASP A 151 16.65 -13.74 -5.88
C ASP A 151 16.50 -12.22 -6.07
N GLU A 152 15.35 -11.67 -5.70
CA GLU A 152 15.07 -10.24 -5.76
C GLU A 152 15.93 -9.46 -4.75
N ASN A 153 16.08 -9.98 -3.52
CA ASN A 153 16.93 -9.38 -2.48
C ASN A 153 18.41 -9.40 -2.87
N ARG A 154 18.90 -10.52 -3.44
CA ARG A 154 20.26 -10.61 -3.99
C ARG A 154 20.50 -9.55 -5.05
N ARG A 155 19.63 -9.49 -6.05
CA ARG A 155 19.77 -8.53 -7.17
C ARG A 155 19.72 -7.08 -6.67
N PHE A 156 18.82 -6.79 -5.74
CA PHE A 156 18.74 -5.49 -5.09
C PHE A 156 20.05 -5.12 -4.39
N ALA A 157 20.63 -6.04 -3.61
CA ALA A 157 21.87 -5.80 -2.88
C ALA A 157 23.09 -5.60 -3.78
N GLU A 158 23.22 -6.36 -4.88
CA GLU A 158 24.26 -6.16 -5.89
C GLU A 158 24.17 -4.77 -6.55
N LEU A 159 22.94 -4.35 -6.87
CA LEU A 159 22.67 -3.03 -7.43
C LEU A 159 22.94 -1.92 -6.41
N LEU A 160 22.58 -2.13 -5.14
CA LEU A 160 22.90 -1.23 -4.04
C LEU A 160 24.41 -1.07 -3.87
N ALA A 161 25.18 -2.16 -3.88
CA ALA A 161 26.64 -2.10 -3.78
C ALA A 161 27.24 -1.23 -4.90
N THR A 162 26.77 -1.41 -6.15
CA THR A 162 27.18 -0.57 -7.29
C THR A 162 26.79 0.89 -7.09
N TRP A 163 25.55 1.13 -6.66
CA TRP A 163 24.99 2.45 -6.39
C TRP A 163 25.76 3.21 -5.29
N THR A 164 26.20 2.51 -4.24
CA THR A 164 27.00 3.13 -3.17
C THR A 164 28.37 3.60 -3.65
N ALA A 165 28.99 2.84 -4.55
CA ALA A 165 30.31 3.16 -5.09
C ALA A 165 30.23 4.33 -6.09
N THR A 166 29.13 4.45 -6.83
CA THR A 166 28.89 5.53 -7.81
C THR A 166 27.51 6.13 -7.59
N PRO A 167 27.38 7.11 -6.68
CA PRO A 167 26.09 7.71 -6.37
C PRO A 167 25.46 8.38 -7.60
N PRO A 168 24.16 8.17 -7.85
CA PRO A 168 23.47 8.82 -8.97
C PRO A 168 23.23 10.31 -8.68
N THR A 169 22.81 11.05 -9.70
CA THR A 169 22.36 12.42 -9.53
C THR A 169 20.99 12.48 -8.84
N ALA A 170 20.69 13.60 -8.18
CA ALA A 170 19.37 13.83 -7.57
C ALA A 170 18.22 13.71 -8.59
N ASP A 171 18.44 14.13 -9.85
CA ASP A 171 17.46 14.01 -10.93
C ASP A 171 17.10 12.55 -11.24
N THR A 172 18.07 11.64 -11.20
CA THR A 172 17.85 10.20 -11.43
C THR A 172 16.99 9.58 -10.33
N LEU A 173 17.24 9.96 -9.07
CA LEU A 173 16.41 9.53 -7.93
C LEU A 173 14.99 10.08 -8.04
N ALA A 174 14.86 11.39 -8.31
CA ALA A 174 13.57 12.05 -8.43
C ALA A 174 12.69 11.46 -9.56
N ALA A 175 13.29 11.03 -10.68
CA ALA A 175 12.59 10.35 -11.77
C ALA A 175 11.93 9.03 -11.35
N HIS A 176 12.41 8.42 -10.27
CA HIS A 176 11.89 7.17 -9.70
C HIS A 176 11.17 7.40 -8.36
N SER A 177 10.84 8.64 -8.01
CA SER A 177 10.23 9.01 -6.73
C SER A 177 11.06 8.60 -5.51
N LEU A 178 12.38 8.57 -5.67
CA LEU A 178 13.33 8.26 -4.61
C LEU A 178 13.93 9.55 -4.05
N VAL A 179 14.23 9.52 -2.75
CA VAL A 179 14.97 10.56 -2.03
C VAL A 179 15.89 9.88 -1.02
N THR A 180 17.09 10.40 -0.79
CA THR A 180 17.92 9.88 0.32
C THR A 180 17.35 10.39 1.65
N VAL A 181 17.55 9.66 2.75
CA VAL A 181 17.04 10.12 4.06
C VAL A 181 17.63 11.48 4.45
N GLU A 182 18.90 11.72 4.14
CA GLU A 182 19.57 12.99 4.39
C GLU A 182 19.02 14.17 3.56
N ASP A 183 18.39 13.92 2.41
CA ASP A 183 17.82 14.97 1.57
C ASP A 183 16.36 15.32 1.94
N VAL A 184 15.70 14.56 2.84
CA VAL A 184 14.29 14.79 3.22
C VAL A 184 14.04 16.21 3.73
N ALA A 185 14.97 16.78 4.50
CA ALA A 185 14.86 18.14 5.02
C ALA A 185 14.71 19.19 3.90
N GLY A 186 15.54 19.10 2.86
CA GLY A 186 15.55 20.03 1.74
C GLY A 186 14.49 19.71 0.68
N ASP A 187 14.37 18.43 0.30
CA ASP A 187 13.55 18.03 -0.83
C ASP A 187 12.09 17.75 -0.48
N VAL A 188 11.75 17.68 0.80
CA VAL A 188 10.39 17.40 1.26
C VAL A 188 9.93 18.49 2.23
N LEU A 189 10.60 18.63 3.37
CA LEU A 189 10.13 19.52 4.44
C LEU A 189 10.16 20.98 4.02
N ALA A 190 11.23 21.46 3.37
CA ALA A 190 11.32 22.85 2.91
C ALA A 190 10.27 23.19 1.83
N ARG A 191 9.74 22.21 1.10
CA ARG A 191 8.78 22.41 -0.01
C ARG A 191 7.34 22.67 0.43
N PHE A 192 7.05 22.65 1.73
CA PHE A 192 5.74 23.02 2.26
C PHE A 192 5.51 24.55 2.33
N GLY A 193 6.52 25.36 2.04
CA GLY A 193 6.41 26.81 2.04
C GLY A 193 5.98 27.34 3.41
N ASP A 194 4.87 28.07 3.47
CA ASP A 194 4.32 28.61 4.71
C ASP A 194 3.50 27.61 5.53
N THR A 195 3.19 26.43 4.97
CA THR A 195 2.40 25.41 5.68
C THR A 195 3.24 24.82 6.81
N PRO A 196 2.81 24.92 8.09
CA PRO A 196 3.57 24.36 9.20
C PRO A 196 3.59 22.84 9.11
N VAL A 197 4.72 22.23 9.48
CA VAL A 197 4.96 20.79 9.31
C VAL A 197 5.27 20.13 10.64
N LEU A 198 4.71 18.95 10.85
CA LEU A 198 5.13 17.97 11.84
C LEU A 198 5.83 16.81 11.10
N LEU A 199 7.14 16.67 11.28
CA LEU A 199 7.88 15.47 10.87
C LEU A 199 7.75 14.42 11.97
N VAL A 200 7.25 13.24 11.63
CA VAL A 200 7.22 12.05 12.49
C VAL A 200 8.23 11.04 11.95
N VAL A 201 9.27 10.76 12.73
CA VAL A 201 10.23 9.69 12.44
C VAL A 201 9.80 8.44 13.19
N LEU A 202 9.36 7.42 12.47
CA LEU A 202 9.04 6.08 13.01
C LEU A 202 10.31 5.22 12.93
N ASP A 203 11.04 5.10 14.05
CA ASP A 203 12.32 4.38 14.12
C ASP A 203 12.14 2.90 13.77
N GLY A 204 12.90 2.40 12.79
CA GLY A 204 12.80 1.02 12.30
C GLY A 204 11.57 0.72 11.43
N CYS A 205 10.84 1.72 10.94
CA CYS A 205 9.62 1.52 10.12
C CYS A 205 9.92 1.44 8.61
N GLY A 206 10.23 0.25 8.11
CA GLY A 206 10.33 -0.01 6.66
C GLY A 206 8.98 0.06 5.95
N LEU A 207 9.00 0.09 4.61
CA LEU A 207 7.79 0.21 3.78
C LEU A 207 6.69 -0.82 4.13
N ALA A 208 7.05 -2.09 4.30
CA ALA A 208 6.09 -3.16 4.61
C ALA A 208 5.32 -2.92 5.92
N SER A 209 5.98 -2.42 6.97
CA SER A 209 5.32 -2.01 8.22
C SER A 209 4.46 -0.75 8.03
N PHE A 210 4.97 0.22 7.26
CA PHE A 210 4.27 1.47 7.03
C PHE A 210 2.94 1.26 6.29
N GLU A 211 2.88 0.34 5.33
CA GLU A 211 1.66 0.02 4.56
C GLU A 211 0.48 -0.44 5.44
N GLU A 212 0.74 -0.95 6.64
CA GLU A 212 -0.32 -1.27 7.62
C GLU A 212 -0.94 -0.03 8.26
N LEU A 213 -0.17 1.06 8.38
CA LEU A 213 -0.59 2.32 8.97
C LEU A 213 -1.34 3.23 7.99
N VAL A 214 -1.04 3.13 6.69
CA VAL A 214 -1.60 4.01 5.65
C VAL A 214 -3.14 4.16 5.72
N PRO A 215 -3.95 3.09 5.83
CA PRO A 215 -5.40 3.23 5.94
C PRO A 215 -5.84 3.99 7.20
N GLN A 216 -5.10 3.84 8.30
CA GLN A 216 -5.45 4.40 9.61
C GLN A 216 -5.24 5.93 9.66
N PHE A 217 -4.35 6.49 8.82
CA PHE A 217 -4.23 7.95 8.67
C PHE A 217 -5.50 8.58 8.10
N ARG A 218 -6.20 7.88 7.18
CA ARG A 218 -7.48 8.34 6.65
C ARG A 218 -8.57 8.34 7.73
N GLU A 219 -8.61 7.29 8.54
CA GLU A 219 -9.49 7.18 9.70
C GLU A 219 -9.21 8.29 10.73
N ALA A 220 -7.95 8.68 10.90
CA ALA A 220 -7.52 9.80 11.72
C ALA A 220 -7.81 11.19 11.11
N GLY A 221 -8.48 11.27 9.95
CA GLY A 221 -8.90 12.52 9.33
C GLY A 221 -7.82 13.21 8.48
N PHE A 222 -6.85 12.44 7.99
CA PHE A 222 -5.81 12.94 7.08
C PHE A 222 -6.03 12.41 5.66
N ARG A 223 -5.64 13.20 4.67
CA ARG A 223 -5.51 12.75 3.27
C ARG A 223 -4.05 12.78 2.88
N GLU A 224 -3.61 11.75 2.15
CA GLU A 224 -2.25 11.70 1.64
C GLU A 224 -2.11 12.61 0.41
N ILE A 225 -0.93 13.21 0.28
CA ILE A 225 -0.51 14.04 -0.85
C ILE A 225 0.87 13.58 -1.33
N ALA A 226 1.11 13.76 -2.62
CA ALA A 226 2.39 13.46 -3.26
C ALA A 226 2.97 14.70 -3.93
N ARG A 227 4.28 14.71 -4.14
CA ARG A 227 4.93 15.75 -4.94
C ARG A 227 4.37 15.71 -6.37
N SER A 228 4.16 16.88 -6.95
CA SER A 228 3.87 17.02 -8.37
C SER A 228 5.18 16.84 -9.15
N SER A 229 5.23 15.85 -10.03
CA SER A 229 6.42 15.60 -10.86
C SER A 229 6.18 16.08 -12.31
N PRO A 230 7.05 16.93 -12.87
CA PRO A 230 7.00 17.27 -14.29
C PRO A 230 7.24 16.01 -15.14
N GLY A 231 6.31 15.63 -16.02
CA GLY A 231 6.48 14.54 -16.99
C GLY A 231 5.86 13.20 -16.60
N LEU A 232 5.41 13.02 -15.34
CA LEU A 232 4.49 11.94 -14.98
C LEU A 232 3.06 12.40 -15.29
N SER A 233 2.26 11.53 -15.90
CA SER A 233 0.86 11.80 -16.27
C SER A 233 0.09 12.41 -15.08
N ALA A 234 -0.84 13.32 -15.35
CA ALA A 234 -1.74 13.97 -14.39
C ALA A 234 -2.73 13.01 -13.68
N SER A 235 -2.43 11.71 -13.68
CA SER A 235 -3.20 10.60 -13.12
C SER A 235 -2.43 9.96 -11.97
N GLY A 236 -2.55 10.56 -10.78
CA GLY A 236 -2.01 10.06 -9.51
C GLY A 236 -0.51 10.35 -9.33
N GLY A 237 -0.15 11.13 -8.31
CA GLY A 237 1.26 11.19 -7.89
C GLY A 237 1.75 9.83 -7.39
N THR A 238 3.04 9.74 -7.08
CA THR A 238 3.66 8.59 -6.41
C THR A 238 4.16 9.02 -5.04
N ARG A 239 3.97 8.17 -4.02
CA ARG A 239 4.60 8.38 -2.71
C ARG A 239 6.13 8.39 -2.88
N LEU A 240 6.80 9.32 -2.21
CA LEU A 240 8.26 9.29 -2.17
C LEU A 240 8.74 8.11 -1.33
N THR A 241 9.83 7.48 -1.77
CA THR A 241 10.50 6.44 -1.00
C THR A 241 11.88 6.92 -0.59
N GLY A 242 12.16 6.83 0.70
CA GLY A 242 13.45 7.16 1.29
C GLY A 242 14.44 6.02 1.10
N VAL A 243 15.71 6.38 0.87
CA VAL A 243 16.84 5.44 0.88
C VAL A 243 17.67 5.73 2.12
N ALA A 244 17.69 4.78 3.06
CA ALA A 244 18.46 4.88 4.29
C ALA A 244 19.95 5.13 4.04
N ALA A 245 20.62 5.74 5.02
CA ALA A 245 22.09 5.81 5.03
C ALA A 245 22.67 4.44 5.42
N LEU A 246 23.97 4.23 5.17
CA LEU A 246 24.55 2.89 5.27
C LEU A 246 25.68 2.82 6.30
N PRO A 247 25.78 1.71 7.07
CA PRO A 247 24.80 0.62 7.17
C PRO A 247 23.44 1.11 7.73
N THR A 248 22.37 0.33 7.52
CA THR A 248 20.98 0.64 7.91
C THR A 248 20.78 0.56 9.43
N VAL A 249 21.51 1.40 10.17
CA VAL A 249 21.49 1.45 11.63
C VAL A 249 21.09 2.84 12.11
N THR A 250 20.41 2.87 13.26
CA THR A 250 19.90 4.10 13.87
C THR A 250 20.96 5.19 14.02
N GLU A 251 22.18 4.84 14.48
CA GLU A 251 23.24 5.82 14.76
C GLU A 251 23.69 6.60 13.52
N VAL A 252 23.49 6.04 12.33
CA VAL A 252 23.82 6.66 11.04
C VAL A 252 22.56 7.21 10.38
N SER A 253 21.57 6.35 10.15
CA SER A 253 20.41 6.69 9.33
C SER A 253 19.51 7.72 10.00
N ARG A 254 19.28 7.60 11.32
CA ARG A 254 18.43 8.54 12.05
C ARG A 254 19.12 9.88 12.22
N ALA A 255 20.40 9.87 12.56
CA ALA A 255 21.22 11.07 12.61
C ALA A 255 21.22 11.80 11.26
N SER A 256 21.43 11.07 10.15
CA SER A 256 21.45 11.66 8.81
C SER A 256 20.09 12.26 8.40
N LEU A 257 18.99 11.54 8.65
CA LEU A 257 17.62 12.03 8.40
C LEU A 257 17.32 13.33 9.17
N ILE A 258 17.68 13.36 10.45
CA ILE A 258 17.39 14.48 11.35
C ILE A 258 18.31 15.67 11.03
N ALA A 259 19.59 15.41 10.74
CA ALA A 259 20.56 16.46 10.45
C ALA A 259 20.34 17.10 9.06
N GLY A 260 19.76 16.35 8.12
CA GLY A 260 19.56 16.80 6.74
C GLY A 260 20.85 16.80 5.91
N HIS A 261 21.81 15.96 6.29
CA HIS A 261 23.05 15.63 5.61
C HIS A 261 23.59 14.33 6.22
N LEU A 262 24.50 13.63 5.55
CA LEU A 262 25.14 12.43 6.13
C LEU A 262 25.82 12.78 7.46
N ASP A 263 25.40 12.10 8.53
CA ASP A 263 25.79 12.42 9.90
C ASP A 263 25.75 11.18 10.79
N GLN A 264 26.40 11.26 11.95
CA GLN A 264 26.41 10.22 12.98
C GLN A 264 26.43 10.87 14.36
N GLY A 265 25.57 10.43 15.27
CA GLY A 265 25.65 10.88 16.65
C GLY A 265 24.49 10.47 17.55
N PRO A 266 24.61 10.76 18.86
CA PRO A 266 23.57 10.48 19.84
C PRO A 266 22.40 11.48 19.76
N GLN A 267 21.32 11.22 20.49
CA GLN A 267 20.09 12.04 20.50
C GLN A 267 20.33 13.55 20.73
N ASP A 268 21.23 13.92 21.65
CA ASP A 268 21.55 15.34 21.90
C ASP A 268 22.23 16.02 20.71
N HIS A 269 22.97 15.26 19.88
CA HIS A 269 23.53 15.74 18.63
C HIS A 269 22.44 15.89 17.56
N GLU A 270 21.62 14.85 17.38
CA GLU A 270 20.46 14.85 16.46
C GLU A 270 19.58 16.09 16.68
N ARG A 271 19.19 16.37 17.92
CA ARG A 271 18.37 17.54 18.26
C ARG A 271 19.04 18.85 17.88
N ARG A 272 20.33 19.03 18.22
CA ARG A 272 21.08 20.26 17.90
C ARG A 272 21.24 20.45 16.40
N ALA A 273 21.46 19.38 15.64
CA ALA A 273 21.55 19.40 14.20
C ALA A 273 20.23 19.84 13.56
N PHE A 274 19.09 19.28 13.98
CA PHE A 274 17.77 19.66 13.46
C PHE A 274 17.41 21.11 13.76
N GLU A 275 17.56 21.54 15.02
CA GLU A 275 17.23 22.91 15.45
C GLU A 275 18.16 23.95 14.80
N GLY A 276 19.40 23.55 14.47
CA GLY A 276 20.39 24.37 13.76
C GLY A 276 20.26 24.36 12.24
N ASN A 277 19.42 23.51 11.66
CA ASN A 277 19.32 23.33 10.21
C ASN A 277 18.70 24.56 9.53
N ALA A 278 19.52 25.30 8.76
CA ALA A 278 19.11 26.52 8.08
C ALA A 278 18.01 26.29 7.03
N THR A 279 17.95 25.10 6.43
CA THR A 279 16.94 24.71 5.43
C THR A 279 15.53 24.60 6.03
N LEU A 280 15.44 24.32 7.33
CA LEU A 280 14.16 24.21 8.06
C LEU A 280 13.70 25.53 8.69
N LYS A 281 14.58 26.56 8.71
CA LYS A 281 14.27 27.87 9.26
C LYS A 281 13.30 28.62 8.35
N ARG A 282 12.17 29.08 8.91
CA ARG A 282 11.18 29.89 8.17
C ARG A 282 10.83 31.16 8.93
N HIS A 283 10.69 32.29 8.24
CA HIS A 283 10.36 33.59 8.85
C HIS A 283 11.28 33.98 10.02
N GLY A 284 12.57 33.62 9.95
CA GLY A 284 13.53 33.87 11.03
C GLY A 284 13.44 32.91 12.22
N ARG A 285 12.51 31.96 12.21
CA ARG A 285 12.21 31.04 13.32
C ARG A 285 12.83 29.67 13.06
N ALA A 286 13.58 29.17 14.04
CA ALA A 286 14.19 27.84 14.00
C ALA A 286 13.12 26.73 14.13
N ALA A 287 13.50 25.52 13.69
CA ALA A 287 12.72 24.31 13.93
C ALA A 287 12.89 23.83 15.40
N ALA A 288 12.05 22.90 15.85
CA ALA A 288 12.17 22.24 17.15
C ALA A 288 12.13 20.72 16.98
N PHE A 289 12.84 19.98 17.83
CA PHE A 289 12.92 18.53 17.74
C PHE A 289 12.77 17.84 19.10
N PHE A 290 11.99 16.75 19.15
CA PHE A 290 11.69 16.01 20.37
C PHE A 290 11.83 14.50 20.20
N HIS A 291 12.65 13.87 21.04
CA HIS A 291 12.73 12.41 21.14
C HIS A 291 11.58 11.84 22.00
N GLN A 292 11.32 10.53 21.86
CA GLN A 292 10.20 9.83 22.49
C GLN A 292 10.04 10.11 23.99
N ASN A 293 11.15 10.20 24.74
CA ASN A 293 11.14 10.44 26.19
C ASN A 293 10.65 11.84 26.61
N ARG A 294 10.48 12.77 25.67
CA ARG A 294 9.96 14.13 25.91
C ARG A 294 8.52 14.32 25.43
N LEU A 295 7.95 13.33 24.73
CA LEU A 295 6.65 13.48 24.07
C LEU A 295 5.49 13.49 25.05
N LEU A 296 5.45 12.53 25.98
CA LEU A 296 4.36 12.37 26.93
C LEU A 296 4.48 13.38 28.09
N GLY A 297 3.35 13.88 28.55
CA GLY A 297 3.27 14.87 29.63
C GLY A 297 3.18 14.24 31.02
N ALA A 298 2.87 15.08 32.01
CA ALA A 298 2.58 14.61 33.35
C ALA A 298 1.27 13.81 33.40
N ALA A 299 0.96 13.19 34.55
CA ALA A 299 -0.31 12.47 34.73
C ALA A 299 -1.51 13.37 34.39
N GLY A 300 -2.33 12.93 33.42
CA GLY A 300 -3.47 13.69 32.90
C GLY A 300 -3.19 14.51 31.63
N GLU A 301 -1.92 14.57 31.19
CA GLU A 301 -1.52 15.24 29.95
C GLU A 301 -1.14 14.20 28.89
N SER A 302 -1.72 14.30 27.69
CA SER A 302 -1.40 13.40 26.58
C SER A 302 -0.06 13.72 25.90
N LEU A 303 0.31 15.00 25.88
CA LEU A 303 1.60 15.49 25.41
C LEU A 303 2.21 16.43 26.45
N SER A 304 3.54 16.52 26.49
CA SER A 304 4.22 17.47 27.38
C SER A 304 3.86 18.92 27.03
N ALA A 305 3.91 19.81 28.03
CA ALA A 305 3.63 21.23 27.83
C ALA A 305 4.53 21.87 26.76
N GLU A 306 5.79 21.44 26.68
CA GLU A 306 6.76 21.91 25.69
C GLU A 306 6.37 21.50 24.26
N VAL A 307 6.03 20.22 24.05
CA VAL A 307 5.58 19.72 22.74
C VAL A 307 4.26 20.34 22.34
N SER A 308 3.31 20.43 23.28
CA SER A 308 2.02 21.07 23.05
C SER A 308 2.16 22.54 22.63
N ALA A 309 3.06 23.29 23.26
CA ALA A 309 3.36 24.68 22.90
C ALA A 309 4.02 24.79 21.52
N ALA A 310 4.96 23.88 21.21
CA ALA A 310 5.63 23.85 19.91
C ALA A 310 4.68 23.57 18.75
N LEU A 311 3.62 22.78 18.96
CA LEU A 311 2.66 22.41 17.92
C LEU A 311 1.59 23.48 17.65
N ARG A 312 1.47 24.54 18.46
CA ARG A 312 0.51 25.63 18.22
C ARG A 312 0.84 26.38 16.93
N ALA A 313 -0.12 27.18 16.44
CA ALA A 313 0.07 28.03 15.26
C ALA A 313 1.23 29.04 15.45
N GLU A 314 1.42 29.54 16.67
CA GLU A 314 2.52 30.44 17.02
C GLU A 314 3.81 29.69 17.35
N GLY A 315 3.82 28.36 17.32
CA GLY A 315 4.99 27.51 17.56
C GLY A 315 5.90 27.38 16.32
N PRO A 316 7.04 26.70 16.42
CA PRO A 316 8.01 26.54 15.32
C PRO A 316 7.35 26.08 14.00
N PRO A 317 7.82 26.59 12.85
CA PRO A 317 7.22 26.26 11.55
C PRO A 317 7.40 24.77 11.20
N VAL A 318 8.51 24.16 11.63
CA VAL A 318 8.79 22.74 11.50
C VAL A 318 9.04 22.19 12.90
N VAL A 319 8.28 21.16 13.27
CA VAL A 319 8.47 20.39 14.50
C VAL A 319 8.77 18.96 14.09
N GLY A 320 9.88 18.40 14.57
CA GLY A 320 10.23 16.99 14.36
C GLY A 320 10.07 16.19 15.64
N VAL A 321 9.63 14.94 15.51
CA VAL A 321 9.53 13.99 16.62
C VAL A 321 10.06 12.62 16.21
N VAL A 322 10.58 11.85 17.17
CA VAL A 322 10.92 10.43 16.96
C VAL A 322 10.02 9.54 17.82
N ILE A 323 9.50 8.48 17.22
CA ILE A 323 8.77 7.39 17.87
C ILE A 323 9.55 6.10 17.63
N ASN A 324 10.15 5.57 18.70
CA ASN A 324 11.01 4.39 18.72
C ASN A 324 10.27 3.08 19.00
N THR A 325 8.93 3.15 19.10
CA THR A 325 8.13 2.03 19.61
C THR A 325 8.28 0.75 18.76
N ILE A 326 8.46 0.88 17.44
CA ILE A 326 8.63 -0.27 16.54
C ILE A 326 9.97 -0.97 16.80
N ASP A 327 11.09 -0.27 16.72
CA ASP A 327 12.43 -0.81 17.04
C ASP A 327 12.51 -1.41 18.46
N ASP A 328 11.93 -0.72 19.45
CA ASP A 328 11.84 -1.20 20.83
C ASP A 328 11.08 -2.53 20.95
N GLN A 329 9.99 -2.71 20.19
CA GLN A 329 9.20 -3.94 20.17
C GLN A 329 9.93 -5.08 19.46
N LEU A 330 10.70 -4.80 18.42
CA LEU A 330 11.52 -5.79 17.69
C LEU A 330 12.60 -6.36 18.59
N LYS A 331 13.35 -5.51 19.30
CA LYS A 331 14.40 -5.93 20.26
C LYS A 331 13.85 -6.84 21.36
N ARG A 332 12.61 -6.60 21.80
CA ARG A 332 11.93 -7.40 22.83
C ARG A 332 11.19 -8.63 22.29
N GLY A 333 11.00 -8.73 20.98
CA GLY A 333 10.14 -9.77 20.37
C GLY A 333 8.66 -9.62 20.70
N THR A 334 8.22 -8.41 21.07
CA THR A 334 6.85 -8.12 21.56
C THR A 334 5.99 -7.38 20.54
N PHE A 335 6.30 -7.44 19.24
CA PHE A 335 5.53 -6.76 18.20
C PHE A 335 4.17 -7.44 17.94
N ALA A 336 3.13 -6.65 17.67
CA ALA A 336 1.79 -7.17 17.38
C ALA A 336 1.70 -7.81 15.97
N ASP A 337 0.66 -8.60 15.73
CA ASP A 337 0.37 -9.21 14.40
C ASP A 337 -0.04 -8.16 13.35
N GLU A 338 -0.53 -7.01 13.81
CA GLU A 338 -0.88 -5.84 12.99
C GLU A 338 -0.37 -4.60 13.71
N LEU A 339 0.30 -3.71 12.99
CA LEU A 339 0.76 -2.43 13.49
C LEU A 339 -0.39 -1.42 13.48
N ARG A 340 -0.67 -0.81 14.64
CA ARG A 340 -1.75 0.18 14.78
C ARG A 340 -1.23 1.53 15.28
N LEU A 341 -1.86 2.62 14.83
CA LEU A 341 -1.52 3.97 15.31
C LEU A 341 -1.70 4.08 16.83
N ASP A 342 -2.69 3.39 17.40
CA ASP A 342 -2.97 3.37 18.84
C ASP A 342 -1.82 2.74 19.65
N ASP A 343 -1.08 1.79 19.06
CA ASP A 343 0.08 1.15 19.68
C ASP A 343 1.32 2.06 19.65
N LEU A 344 1.31 3.12 18.82
CA LEU A 344 2.37 4.11 18.70
C LEU A 344 2.19 5.30 19.66
N HIS A 345 1.50 5.05 20.79
CA HIS A 345 1.33 5.92 21.96
C HIS A 345 1.14 7.41 21.64
N ALA A 346 2.22 8.20 21.68
CA ALA A 346 2.18 9.65 21.48
C ALA A 346 1.64 10.05 20.09
N LEU A 347 1.73 9.17 19.09
CA LEU A 347 1.35 9.47 17.71
C LEU A 347 -0.09 9.96 17.58
N VAL A 348 -1.05 9.29 18.22
CA VAL A 348 -2.47 9.68 18.15
C VAL A 348 -2.67 11.13 18.62
N SER A 349 -2.05 11.49 19.74
CA SER A 349 -2.14 12.84 20.30
C SER A 349 -1.41 13.89 19.45
N LEU A 350 -0.29 13.51 18.83
CA LEU A 350 0.44 14.35 17.88
C LEU A 350 -0.40 14.62 16.61
N LEU A 351 -1.09 13.61 16.09
CA LEU A 351 -1.99 13.74 14.94
C LEU A 351 -3.20 14.63 15.28
N ASP A 352 -3.78 14.48 16.46
CA ASP A 352 -4.85 15.38 16.92
C ASP A 352 -4.38 16.83 17.04
N ALA A 353 -3.18 17.06 17.57
CA ALA A 353 -2.59 18.39 17.63
C ALA A 353 -2.29 18.96 16.24
N ALA A 354 -1.77 18.14 15.32
CA ALA A 354 -1.51 18.54 13.93
C ALA A 354 -2.81 18.95 13.21
N ARG A 355 -3.89 18.18 13.40
CA ARG A 355 -5.23 18.51 12.86
C ARG A 355 -5.78 19.79 13.47
N THR A 356 -5.66 19.95 14.79
CA THR A 356 -6.15 21.13 15.52
C THR A 356 -5.43 22.42 15.11
N HIS A 357 -4.13 22.33 14.83
CA HIS A 357 -3.29 23.49 14.50
C HIS A 357 -2.93 23.61 13.01
N GLY A 358 -3.60 22.83 12.15
CA GLY A 358 -3.45 22.94 10.69
C GLY A 358 -2.05 22.60 10.18
N ARG A 359 -1.37 21.63 10.80
CA ARG A 359 -0.04 21.18 10.38
C ARG A 359 -0.14 20.05 9.37
N ALA A 360 0.64 20.16 8.29
CA ALA A 360 0.96 19.00 7.47
C ALA A 360 1.76 17.99 8.30
N VAL A 361 1.58 16.70 8.03
CA VAL A 361 2.33 15.63 8.69
C VAL A 361 3.17 14.93 7.65
N VAL A 362 4.49 14.86 7.88
CA VAL A 362 5.40 14.05 7.06
C VAL A 362 5.84 12.87 7.91
N VAL A 363 5.60 11.65 7.44
CA VAL A 363 6.04 10.42 8.10
C VAL A 363 7.22 9.86 7.34
N SER A 364 8.32 9.63 8.05
CA SER A 364 9.52 8.97 7.54
C SER A 364 10.04 7.94 8.53
N ALA A 365 10.97 7.11 8.10
CA ALA A 365 11.79 6.29 8.98
C ALA A 365 13.27 6.49 8.67
N ASP A 366 14.12 6.08 9.60
CA ASP A 366 15.56 6.04 9.43
C ASP A 366 16.00 4.79 8.65
N HIS A 367 15.53 3.62 9.05
CA HIS A 367 15.70 2.36 8.37
C HIS A 367 14.46 1.48 8.56
N GLY A 368 14.40 0.37 7.82
CA GLY A 368 13.47 -0.70 8.13
C GLY A 368 14.14 -1.85 8.88
N HIS A 369 13.55 -3.04 8.79
CA HIS A 369 14.00 -4.22 9.52
C HIS A 369 13.53 -5.49 8.81
N VAL A 370 14.25 -6.58 9.06
CA VAL A 370 13.82 -7.95 8.76
C VAL A 370 13.36 -8.64 10.04
N LEU A 371 12.36 -9.53 9.93
CA LEU A 371 11.93 -10.35 11.06
C LEU A 371 12.87 -11.54 11.27
N ALA A 372 13.06 -11.94 12.53
CA ALA A 372 13.85 -13.12 12.82
C ALA A 372 13.15 -14.41 12.34
N GLN A 373 13.83 -15.18 11.48
CA GLN A 373 13.38 -16.51 11.09
C GLN A 373 13.55 -17.53 12.24
N PRO A 374 12.68 -18.56 12.39
CA PRO A 374 12.87 -19.59 13.40
C PRO A 374 14.06 -20.47 12.96
N ASP A 375 14.71 -21.10 13.93
CA ASP A 375 15.88 -21.94 13.66
C ASP A 375 15.54 -23.18 12.78
N ASP A 376 14.25 -23.49 12.65
CA ASP A 376 13.71 -24.69 12.00
C ASP A 376 13.18 -24.41 10.56
N GLY A 377 13.28 -23.17 10.07
CA GLY A 377 12.72 -22.74 8.78
C GLY A 377 13.58 -21.76 7.97
N GLY A 378 14.62 -21.18 8.57
CA GLY A 378 15.65 -20.40 7.87
C GLY A 378 17.01 -21.08 7.98
N THR A 379 17.93 -20.76 7.08
CA THR A 379 19.35 -21.12 7.23
C THR A 379 20.00 -20.47 8.46
N GLY A 380 19.34 -19.49 9.09
CA GLY A 380 19.53 -19.05 10.47
C GLY A 380 20.98 -18.87 10.86
N THR A 381 21.82 -18.44 9.92
CA THR A 381 23.28 -18.54 10.07
C THR A 381 23.73 -17.42 10.99
N PHE A 382 23.87 -17.77 12.27
CA PHE A 382 24.62 -16.98 13.22
C PHE A 382 26.10 -17.26 13.00
N ALA A 383 26.76 -16.40 12.24
CA ALA A 383 28.21 -16.54 12.01
C ALA A 383 29.01 -16.18 13.28
N GLY A 384 28.45 -15.29 14.12
CA GLY A 384 29.10 -14.75 15.32
C GLY A 384 30.38 -13.95 15.00
N GLY A 385 30.65 -12.91 15.80
CA GLY A 385 31.93 -12.21 15.80
C GLY A 385 32.18 -11.27 14.60
N GLY A 386 33.27 -10.51 14.73
CA GLY A 386 33.60 -9.34 13.89
C GLY A 386 33.29 -8.03 14.63
N ASP A 387 34.02 -6.97 14.27
CA ASP A 387 33.69 -5.61 14.70
C ASP A 387 32.54 -5.10 13.81
N GLY A 388 31.38 -4.81 14.40
CA GLY A 388 30.15 -4.56 13.63
C GLY A 388 28.86 -4.50 14.45
N GLY A 389 27.73 -4.55 13.75
CA GLY A 389 26.38 -4.58 14.30
C GLY A 389 25.65 -5.91 14.04
N GLU A 390 24.32 -5.88 14.13
CA GLU A 390 23.51 -7.09 14.02
C GLU A 390 23.58 -7.74 12.63
N ARG A 391 23.50 -6.90 11.59
CA ARG A 391 23.55 -7.30 10.18
C ARG A 391 24.54 -6.46 9.39
N TRP A 392 25.65 -6.08 9.99
CA TRP A 392 26.80 -5.57 9.26
C TRP A 392 28.08 -5.82 10.05
N ARG A 393 29.22 -5.85 9.35
CA ARG A 393 30.55 -5.86 9.96
C ARG A 393 31.56 -5.12 9.11
N GLU A 394 32.69 -4.78 9.71
CA GLU A 394 33.84 -4.27 8.96
C GLU A 394 34.27 -5.23 7.84
N ALA A 395 34.64 -4.67 6.68
CA ALA A 395 35.08 -5.44 5.52
C ALA A 395 36.54 -5.94 5.66
N ASP A 396 36.73 -6.94 6.52
CA ASP A 396 38.01 -7.59 6.79
C ASP A 396 38.31 -8.81 5.89
N ARG A 397 37.35 -9.20 5.04
CA ARG A 397 37.46 -10.28 4.07
C ARG A 397 36.59 -10.02 2.84
N PRO A 398 36.73 -10.79 1.74
CA PRO A 398 35.77 -10.77 0.65
C PRO A 398 34.35 -11.13 1.13
N PRO A 399 33.29 -10.56 0.53
CA PRO A 399 31.91 -10.91 0.85
C PRO A 399 31.67 -12.41 0.61
N GLY A 400 30.97 -13.06 1.55
CA GLY A 400 30.46 -14.42 1.34
C GLY A 400 29.27 -14.45 0.39
N ASP A 401 28.72 -15.64 0.17
CA ASP A 401 27.64 -15.87 -0.81
C ASP A 401 26.34 -15.12 -0.50
N THR A 402 26.14 -14.68 0.75
CA THR A 402 24.91 -14.04 1.26
C THR A 402 25.13 -12.61 1.72
N GLU A 403 26.31 -12.06 1.41
CA GLU A 403 26.76 -10.71 1.81
C GLU A 403 27.08 -9.89 0.55
N VAL A 404 27.01 -8.56 0.67
CA VAL A 404 27.61 -7.63 -0.29
C VAL A 404 28.58 -6.69 0.41
N LEU A 405 29.61 -6.26 -0.32
CA LEU A 405 30.50 -5.19 0.12
C LEU A 405 29.86 -3.84 -0.21
N LEU A 406 29.59 -3.04 0.81
CA LEU A 406 29.11 -1.66 0.65
C LEU A 406 30.27 -0.69 0.93
N ARG A 407 30.52 0.21 -0.02
CA ARG A 407 31.58 1.22 0.09
C ARG A 407 31.20 2.47 -0.68
N GLY A 408 31.48 3.63 -0.12
CA GLY A 408 31.24 4.91 -0.76
C GLY A 408 30.88 6.01 0.24
N PRO A 409 30.56 7.23 -0.24
CA PRO A 409 30.35 8.38 0.63
C PRO A 409 29.17 8.23 1.60
N ARG A 410 28.17 7.39 1.27
CA ARG A 410 27.01 7.11 2.13
C ARG A 410 27.22 5.97 3.14
N VAL A 411 28.41 5.34 3.13
CA VAL A 411 28.79 4.28 4.07
C VAL A 411 29.62 4.93 5.18
N LEU A 412 28.98 5.23 6.31
CA LEU A 412 29.58 6.04 7.38
C LEU A 412 30.29 5.23 8.47
N LEU A 413 30.06 3.91 8.51
CA LEU A 413 30.76 3.00 9.41
C LEU A 413 31.64 2.04 8.61
N GLY A 414 32.51 1.35 9.35
CA GLY A 414 33.59 0.58 8.76
C GLY A 414 34.77 1.49 8.38
N PRO A 415 36.02 1.02 8.52
CA PRO A 415 37.20 1.71 8.00
C PRO A 415 37.10 1.97 6.49
N ASP A 416 38.13 2.55 5.87
CA ASP A 416 38.18 2.82 4.41
C ASP A 416 37.80 1.64 3.50
N ALA A 417 37.87 0.41 4.01
CA ALA A 417 37.46 -0.83 3.36
C ALA A 417 35.93 -0.94 3.14
N GLY A 418 35.11 -0.24 3.93
CA GLY A 418 33.66 -0.35 3.92
C GLY A 418 33.12 -1.43 4.86
N VAL A 419 31.89 -1.89 4.60
CA VAL A 419 31.19 -2.89 5.42
C VAL A 419 30.71 -4.06 4.59
N LEU A 420 30.68 -5.25 5.21
CA LEU A 420 29.94 -6.39 4.70
C LEU A 420 28.53 -6.35 5.28
N ALA A 421 27.52 -6.38 4.41
CA ALA A 421 26.11 -6.34 4.78
C ALA A 421 25.39 -7.56 4.19
N PRO A 422 24.71 -8.38 5.01
CA PRO A 422 23.90 -9.49 4.53
C PRO A 422 22.68 -8.97 3.75
N TRP A 423 22.31 -9.69 2.71
CA TRP A 423 21.08 -9.47 1.95
C TRP A 423 20.06 -10.60 2.09
N GLU A 424 20.40 -11.66 2.83
CA GLU A 424 19.46 -12.68 3.26
C GLU A 424 18.83 -12.30 4.62
N ASP A 425 17.52 -12.48 4.74
CA ASP A 425 16.72 -11.99 5.86
C ASP A 425 17.10 -12.63 7.21
N ASP A 426 17.71 -13.82 7.20
CA ASP A 426 17.99 -14.63 8.40
C ASP A 426 19.49 -14.67 8.80
N TYR A 427 20.38 -14.05 8.01
CA TYR A 427 21.81 -13.99 8.28
C TYR A 427 22.15 -12.86 9.28
N ARG A 428 22.84 -13.17 10.38
CA ARG A 428 23.19 -12.18 11.42
C ARG A 428 24.54 -12.45 12.08
N TYR A 429 25.16 -11.39 12.60
CA TYR A 429 26.38 -11.47 13.43
C TYR A 429 26.12 -11.34 14.93
N SER A 430 24.91 -10.88 15.33
CA SER A 430 24.51 -10.73 16.73
C SER A 430 23.60 -11.87 17.23
N ALA A 431 23.41 -11.93 18.55
CA ALA A 431 22.52 -12.88 19.20
C ALA A 431 21.06 -12.71 18.75
N LYS A 432 20.23 -13.73 19.03
CA LYS A 432 18.84 -13.76 18.58
C LYS A 432 17.99 -12.64 19.21
N ALA A 433 17.25 -11.92 18.37
CA ALA A 433 16.23 -10.92 18.71
C ALA A 433 14.94 -11.18 17.90
N GLY A 434 13.90 -10.35 18.08
CA GLY A 434 12.63 -10.50 17.35
C GLY A 434 12.69 -10.00 15.89
N GLY A 435 13.63 -9.12 15.59
CA GLY A 435 13.95 -8.62 14.26
C GLY A 435 15.30 -7.92 14.30
N TYR A 436 15.82 -7.55 13.14
CA TYR A 436 17.18 -7.05 12.99
C TYR A 436 17.25 -5.98 11.91
N HIS A 437 18.28 -5.15 11.97
CA HIS A 437 18.60 -4.15 10.95
C HIS A 437 20.13 -4.03 10.75
N GLY A 438 20.57 -3.25 9.76
CA GLY A 438 21.97 -3.03 9.42
C GLY A 438 22.40 -3.65 8.08
N GLY A 439 21.57 -4.52 7.51
CA GLY A 439 21.83 -5.24 6.26
C GLY A 439 21.47 -4.45 4.99
N ALA A 440 21.50 -5.19 3.86
CA ALA A 440 21.33 -4.68 2.50
C ALA A 440 20.02 -5.15 1.84
N THR A 441 19.05 -5.63 2.61
CA THR A 441 17.73 -6.00 2.08
C THR A 441 16.92 -4.74 1.70
N PRO A 442 16.00 -4.83 0.73
CA PRO A 442 15.09 -3.71 0.46
C PRO A 442 14.20 -3.36 1.66
N GLU A 443 13.84 -4.34 2.50
CA GLU A 443 13.09 -4.13 3.75
C GLU A 443 13.82 -3.25 4.75
N GLU A 444 15.16 -3.29 4.78
CA GLU A 444 15.99 -2.47 5.65
C GLU A 444 16.32 -1.10 5.02
N VAL A 445 16.58 -1.07 3.71
CA VAL A 445 17.11 0.10 2.99
C VAL A 445 16.02 1.10 2.59
N LEU A 446 14.82 0.63 2.26
CA LEU A 446 13.75 1.48 1.74
C LEU A 446 12.72 1.82 2.82
N VAL A 447 12.51 3.11 3.02
CA VAL A 447 11.67 3.67 4.09
C VAL A 447 10.58 4.58 3.50
N PRO A 448 9.43 4.75 4.18
CA PRO A 448 8.39 5.64 3.70
C PRO A 448 8.86 7.10 3.73
N VAL A 449 8.41 7.91 2.77
CA VAL A 449 8.42 9.37 2.88
C VAL A 449 7.03 9.85 2.45
N ALA A 450 6.09 9.77 3.38
CA ALA A 450 4.68 10.02 3.14
C ALA A 450 4.26 11.38 3.69
N ALA A 451 3.47 12.13 2.92
CA ALA A 451 3.00 13.45 3.29
C ALA A 451 1.48 13.48 3.41
N TYR A 452 0.99 14.04 4.50
CA TYR A 452 -0.42 14.06 4.85
C TYR A 452 -0.87 15.47 5.18
N LEU A 453 -2.12 15.78 4.82
CA LEU A 453 -2.81 17.00 5.22
C LEU A 453 -4.07 16.65 6.01
N PRO A 454 -4.35 17.34 7.12
CA PRO A 454 -5.68 17.40 7.70
C PRO A 454 -6.75 17.62 6.62
N ALA A 455 -7.81 16.80 6.67
CA ALA A 455 -8.90 16.87 5.70
C ALA A 455 -9.52 18.28 5.68
N GLY A 456 -9.80 18.79 4.48
CA GLY A 456 -10.41 20.10 4.26
C GLY A 456 -9.44 21.29 4.13
N MET A 457 -8.14 21.12 4.41
CA MET A 457 -7.16 22.16 4.09
C MET A 457 -6.93 22.29 2.59
N GLU A 458 -6.30 23.37 2.15
CA GLU A 458 -5.83 23.51 0.76
C GLU A 458 -4.53 22.71 0.55
N ILE A 459 -4.32 22.20 -0.67
CA ILE A 459 -3.09 21.49 -1.01
C ILE A 459 -2.00 22.53 -1.32
N PRO A 460 -0.84 22.50 -0.64
CA PRO A 460 0.24 23.45 -0.92
C PRO A 460 0.73 23.36 -2.37
N SER A 461 1.23 24.48 -2.90
CA SER A 461 1.80 24.53 -4.25
C SER A 461 2.90 23.48 -4.44
N GLY A 462 2.88 22.79 -5.58
CA GLY A 462 3.82 21.71 -5.89
C GLY A 462 3.43 20.34 -5.33
N TRP A 463 2.29 20.22 -4.66
CA TRP A 463 1.72 18.97 -4.16
C TRP A 463 0.39 18.66 -4.85
N GLN A 464 0.00 17.39 -4.84
CA GLN A 464 -1.25 16.90 -5.42
C GLN A 464 -1.85 15.78 -4.56
N PRO A 465 -3.17 15.52 -4.63
CA PRO A 465 -3.76 14.38 -3.95
C PRO A 465 -3.07 13.07 -4.34
N PHE A 466 -2.87 12.19 -3.38
CA PHE A 466 -2.34 10.85 -3.60
C PHE A 466 -3.33 9.79 -3.11
N THR A 467 -3.36 8.65 -3.78
CA THR A 467 -4.08 7.46 -3.34
C THR A 467 -3.22 6.27 -3.70
N GLU A 468 -2.83 5.52 -2.68
CA GLU A 468 -2.10 4.27 -2.84
C GLU A 468 -2.98 3.27 -3.60
N VAL A 469 -2.41 2.64 -4.62
CA VAL A 469 -3.10 1.62 -5.41
C VAL A 469 -2.42 0.29 -5.14
N PRO A 470 -3.11 -0.67 -4.48
CA PRO A 470 -2.52 -1.98 -4.24
C PRO A 470 -2.26 -2.72 -5.56
N PRO A 471 -1.25 -3.61 -5.59
CA PRO A 471 -0.97 -4.42 -6.76
C PRO A 471 -2.16 -5.33 -7.09
N LEU A 472 -2.30 -5.74 -8.35
CA LEU A 472 -3.48 -6.48 -8.81
C LEU A 472 -3.73 -7.76 -8.01
N TRP A 473 -2.66 -8.50 -7.67
CA TRP A 473 -2.74 -9.74 -6.90
C TRP A 473 -3.18 -9.55 -5.44
N TRP A 474 -3.18 -8.31 -4.92
CA TRP A 474 -3.64 -8.01 -3.57
C TRP A 474 -5.17 -8.09 -3.43
N SER A 475 -5.90 -7.87 -4.53
CA SER A 475 -7.35 -7.98 -4.56
C SER A 475 -7.76 -9.43 -4.77
N LEU A 476 -8.34 -10.04 -3.72
CA LEU A 476 -8.85 -11.41 -3.76
C LEU A 476 -10.25 -11.50 -4.37
N VAL A 477 -10.90 -10.37 -4.66
CA VAL A 477 -12.26 -10.32 -5.19
C VAL A 477 -12.19 -10.07 -6.69
N ALA A 478 -12.09 -11.14 -7.47
CA ALA A 478 -12.69 -11.14 -8.81
C ALA A 478 -14.09 -11.74 -8.67
N SER A 479 -15.11 -10.90 -8.85
CA SER A 479 -16.51 -11.16 -8.51
C SER A 479 -17.09 -12.40 -9.20
N SER A 480 -17.69 -13.25 -8.38
CA SER A 480 -18.78 -14.15 -8.74
C SER A 480 -20.01 -13.69 -7.94
N ALA A 481 -21.10 -13.36 -8.61
CA ALA A 481 -22.40 -13.24 -7.97
C ALA A 481 -23.49 -13.69 -8.95
N ASP A 482 -24.07 -14.87 -8.70
CA ASP A 482 -25.50 -14.97 -8.48
C ASP A 482 -25.87 -16.24 -7.69
N GLY A 483 -26.69 -16.05 -6.66
CA GLY A 483 -27.07 -17.10 -5.71
C GLY A 483 -27.94 -16.63 -4.54
N ALA A 484 -29.03 -15.92 -4.85
CA ALA A 484 -30.29 -15.83 -4.09
C ALA A 484 -30.25 -15.49 -2.58
N VAL A 485 -30.70 -14.27 -2.24
CA VAL A 485 -31.52 -14.06 -1.03
C VAL A 485 -32.87 -13.49 -1.44
N ALA A 486 -33.91 -14.31 -1.30
CA ALA A 486 -35.29 -13.92 -1.51
C ALA A 486 -35.85 -13.16 -0.28
N ALA A 487 -36.42 -11.99 -0.58
CA ALA A 487 -37.62 -11.36 -0.03
C ALA A 487 -37.91 -11.39 1.50
N ALA A 488 -37.97 -10.18 2.09
CA ALA A 488 -39.18 -9.67 2.76
C ALA A 488 -39.03 -8.17 3.08
N GLY A 489 -39.94 -7.33 2.58
CA GLY A 489 -39.98 -5.90 2.87
C GLY A 489 -41.06 -5.17 2.09
N THR A 490 -42.30 -5.38 2.48
CA THR A 490 -43.52 -4.79 1.91
C THR A 490 -43.58 -3.26 2.02
N ALA A 491 -43.88 -2.56 0.92
CA ALA A 491 -44.50 -1.24 0.95
C ALA A 491 -45.50 -1.07 -0.22
N ALA A 492 -46.71 -0.61 0.11
CA ALA A 492 -47.88 -0.47 -0.77
C ALA A 492 -47.81 0.80 -1.66
N PRO A 493 -48.62 0.91 -2.74
CA PRO A 493 -48.40 1.86 -3.82
C PRO A 493 -49.17 3.18 -3.64
N ALA A 494 -48.53 4.30 -3.96
CA ALA A 494 -49.22 5.60 -4.14
C ALA A 494 -49.43 5.90 -5.64
N LYS A 495 -50.68 6.17 -6.01
CA LYS A 495 -51.16 6.48 -7.37
C LYS A 495 -50.73 7.87 -7.86
N PRO A 496 -50.71 8.11 -9.20
CA PRO A 496 -50.18 9.33 -9.79
C PRO A 496 -51.25 10.43 -9.91
N ARG A 497 -50.83 11.70 -9.92
CA ARG A 497 -51.70 12.84 -10.30
C ARG A 497 -51.01 13.72 -11.34
N LYS A 498 -51.71 13.93 -12.47
CA LYS A 498 -51.28 14.73 -13.63
C LYS A 498 -51.54 16.24 -13.43
N LYS A 499 -50.55 17.01 -13.94
CA LYS A 499 -50.41 18.43 -14.37
C LYS A 499 -51.66 19.34 -14.52
N PRO A 500 -51.47 20.68 -14.54
CA PRO A 500 -51.27 21.36 -15.84
C PRO A 500 -50.14 22.41 -15.89
N ALA A 501 -49.78 22.75 -17.13
CA ALA A 501 -48.65 23.56 -17.55
C ALA A 501 -48.80 25.07 -17.30
N LYS A 502 -47.67 25.78 -17.19
CA LYS A 502 -47.57 27.22 -17.46
C LYS A 502 -46.26 27.54 -18.21
N ARG A 503 -46.40 28.27 -19.31
CA ARG A 503 -45.32 28.88 -20.11
C ARG A 503 -44.58 29.95 -19.30
N VAL A 504 -43.25 29.96 -19.40
CA VAL A 504 -42.33 31.09 -19.17
C VAL A 504 -41.18 30.86 -20.15
N ASP A 505 -41.15 31.58 -21.27
CA ASP A 505 -40.51 32.88 -21.51
C ASP A 505 -38.98 32.79 -21.60
N GLU A 506 -38.48 33.22 -22.75
CA GLU A 506 -37.09 33.20 -23.18
C GLU A 506 -36.32 34.30 -22.45
N SER A 507 -35.39 33.93 -21.57
CA SER A 507 -34.09 34.57 -21.37
C SER A 507 -33.51 34.16 -20.02
N GLN A 508 -32.50 33.30 -20.02
CA GLN A 508 -31.31 33.39 -19.15
C GLN A 508 -30.36 32.23 -19.43
N SER A 509 -29.23 32.58 -20.08
CA SER A 509 -27.89 32.01 -19.92
C SER A 509 -27.74 30.48 -19.84
N THR A 510 -27.40 29.89 -20.99
CA THR A 510 -26.70 28.61 -21.11
C THR A 510 -25.31 28.73 -20.49
N MET A 511 -25.16 28.29 -19.24
CA MET A 511 -23.88 27.97 -18.62
C MET A 511 -23.64 26.47 -18.87
N PHE A 512 -22.45 26.08 -19.33
CA PHE A 512 -22.05 24.79 -19.93
C PHE A 512 -22.16 24.71 -21.47
N ASP A 513 -21.43 25.59 -22.16
CA ASP A 513 -20.79 25.23 -23.42
C ASP A 513 -19.45 24.53 -23.10
N LEU A 514 -19.30 23.31 -23.59
CA LEU A 514 -18.01 22.62 -23.69
C LEU A 514 -17.33 23.14 -24.97
N PRO A 515 -16.07 23.60 -24.94
CA PRO A 515 -15.40 24.03 -26.15
C PRO A 515 -15.24 22.85 -27.13
N GLU A 516 -15.55 23.12 -28.40
CA GLU A 516 -15.36 22.22 -29.53
C GLU A 516 -13.88 21.81 -29.68
N GLU A 517 -13.68 20.57 -30.13
CA GLU A 517 -12.38 19.94 -30.36
C GLU A 517 -11.54 20.72 -31.38
N GLU A 518 -10.42 21.30 -30.94
CA GLU A 518 -9.27 21.47 -31.82
C GLU A 518 -8.49 20.14 -31.86
N ALA A 519 -8.46 19.55 -33.06
CA ALA A 519 -7.68 18.37 -33.38
C ALA A 519 -6.17 18.64 -33.25
N GLY A 520 -5.61 18.33 -32.08
CA GLY A 520 -4.17 18.15 -31.86
C GLY A 520 -3.74 16.72 -32.17
N PRO A 521 -2.49 16.49 -32.63
CA PRO A 521 -2.09 15.22 -33.21
C PRO A 521 -2.19 14.08 -32.20
N SER A 522 -2.83 12.99 -32.65
CA SER A 522 -2.88 11.69 -31.99
C SER A 522 -1.48 11.27 -31.54
N ALA A 523 -1.18 11.50 -30.26
CA ALA A 523 -0.06 10.85 -29.60
C ALA A 523 -0.34 9.35 -29.66
N THR A 524 0.41 8.64 -30.49
CA THR A 524 0.42 7.18 -30.58
C THR A 524 0.67 6.63 -29.18
N ALA A 525 -0.40 6.22 -28.51
CA ALA A 525 -0.33 5.35 -27.37
C ALA A 525 0.50 4.13 -27.79
N ALA A 526 1.58 3.88 -27.04
CA ALA A 526 2.37 2.67 -27.20
C ALA A 526 1.41 1.47 -27.11
N ALA A 527 1.28 0.76 -28.22
CA ALA A 527 0.54 -0.49 -28.32
C ALA A 527 1.28 -1.58 -27.53
N GLY A 528 1.06 -1.61 -26.22
CA GLY A 528 1.15 -2.83 -25.42
C GLY A 528 -0.19 -3.55 -25.52
N GLY A 529 -0.39 -4.28 -26.63
CA GLY A 529 -1.62 -5.00 -26.91
C GLY A 529 -1.79 -6.22 -26.01
N GLY A 530 -2.35 -6.03 -24.82
CA GLY A 530 -3.19 -7.06 -24.20
C GLY A 530 -4.60 -6.85 -24.73
N ALA A 531 -5.16 -7.83 -25.46
CA ALA A 531 -6.56 -7.78 -25.86
C ALA A 531 -7.44 -7.55 -24.61
N GLY A 532 -8.36 -6.60 -24.68
CA GLY A 532 -9.36 -6.43 -23.62
C GLY A 532 -10.24 -7.67 -23.48
N PRO A 533 -11.04 -7.78 -22.41
CA PRO A 533 -11.98 -8.88 -22.23
C PRO A 533 -12.83 -9.13 -23.49
N ALA A 534 -12.95 -10.41 -23.89
CA ALA A 534 -13.56 -10.80 -25.17
C ALA A 534 -15.02 -10.34 -25.32
N TRP A 535 -15.73 -10.11 -24.21
CA TRP A 535 -17.12 -9.64 -24.18
C TRP A 535 -17.28 -8.16 -24.56
N LEU A 536 -16.21 -7.37 -24.59
CA LEU A 536 -16.29 -5.94 -24.94
C LEU A 536 -16.67 -5.70 -26.41
N ASP A 537 -16.22 -6.56 -27.32
CA ASP A 537 -16.55 -6.43 -28.73
C ASP A 537 -18.04 -6.73 -29.00
N PRO A 538 -18.62 -7.83 -28.47
CA PRO A 538 -20.07 -8.05 -28.46
C PRO A 538 -20.86 -6.90 -27.80
N LEU A 539 -20.40 -6.36 -26.66
CA LEU A 539 -21.08 -5.23 -26.00
C LEU A 539 -21.20 -4.04 -26.95
N LEU A 540 -20.08 -3.60 -27.52
CA LEU A 540 -20.04 -2.41 -28.37
C LEU A 540 -20.75 -2.63 -29.72
N ALA A 541 -20.87 -3.88 -30.16
CA ALA A 541 -21.64 -4.25 -31.35
C ALA A 541 -23.15 -4.42 -31.09
N SER A 542 -23.58 -4.54 -29.83
CA SER A 542 -24.97 -4.82 -29.48
C SER A 542 -25.93 -3.70 -29.90
N GLU A 543 -27.14 -4.08 -30.33
CA GLU A 543 -28.18 -3.11 -30.72
C GLU A 543 -28.57 -2.19 -29.55
N VAL A 544 -28.57 -2.74 -28.33
CA VAL A 544 -28.88 -2.01 -27.09
C VAL A 544 -27.84 -0.92 -26.84
N TRP A 545 -26.54 -1.22 -26.95
CA TRP A 545 -25.47 -0.23 -26.83
C TRP A 545 -25.61 0.89 -27.86
N GLN A 546 -25.83 0.55 -29.13
CA GLN A 546 -25.98 1.53 -30.20
C GLN A 546 -27.22 2.44 -29.99
N ALA A 547 -28.33 1.88 -29.53
CA ALA A 547 -29.54 2.63 -29.21
C ALA A 547 -29.36 3.56 -28.00
N GLN A 548 -28.70 3.08 -26.93
CA GLN A 548 -28.43 3.88 -25.73
C GLN A 548 -27.43 5.01 -26.01
N LYS A 549 -26.35 4.73 -26.76
CA LYS A 549 -25.35 5.73 -27.17
C LYS A 549 -25.98 6.84 -28.02
N LYS A 550 -26.93 6.51 -28.91
CA LYS A 550 -27.70 7.48 -29.69
C LYS A 550 -28.62 8.36 -28.84
N THR A 551 -29.21 7.79 -27.78
CA THR A 551 -30.13 8.48 -26.87
C THR A 551 -29.40 9.40 -25.89
N ALA A 552 -28.15 9.07 -25.54
CA ALA A 552 -27.29 9.87 -24.66
C ALA A 552 -26.82 11.22 -25.25
N GLY A 553 -27.06 11.48 -26.54
CA GLY A 553 -26.79 12.76 -27.20
C GLY A 553 -25.31 13.04 -27.52
N ARG A 554 -24.97 14.30 -27.83
CA ARG A 554 -23.67 14.78 -28.35
C ARG A 554 -22.44 14.57 -27.44
N VAL A 555 -22.55 13.87 -26.32
CA VAL A 555 -21.40 13.59 -25.45
C VAL A 555 -20.62 12.42 -26.02
N SER A 556 -19.37 12.66 -26.40
CA SER A 556 -18.51 11.62 -26.96
C SER A 556 -18.18 10.56 -25.91
N LEU A 557 -18.57 9.31 -26.16
CA LEU A 557 -18.03 8.11 -25.54
C LEU A 557 -17.17 7.38 -26.58
N PRO A 558 -15.87 7.71 -26.70
CA PRO A 558 -14.96 6.99 -27.58
C PRO A 558 -14.86 5.53 -27.15
N ASP A 559 -15.01 4.61 -28.11
CA ASP A 559 -15.08 3.17 -27.81
C ASP A 559 -13.78 2.65 -27.19
N ASP A 560 -12.63 3.23 -27.53
CA ASP A 560 -11.33 2.95 -26.90
C ASP A 560 -11.33 3.30 -25.40
N ARG A 561 -11.94 4.42 -25.01
CA ARG A 561 -12.04 4.85 -23.61
C ARG A 561 -13.03 4.01 -22.82
N VAL A 562 -14.15 3.64 -23.44
CA VAL A 562 -15.12 2.69 -22.85
C VAL A 562 -14.45 1.35 -22.61
N ARG A 563 -13.74 0.80 -23.62
CA ARG A 563 -12.97 -0.44 -23.47
C ARG A 563 -11.96 -0.34 -22.34
N ALA A 564 -11.21 0.76 -22.25
CA ALA A 564 -10.20 0.93 -21.20
C ALA A 564 -10.84 0.93 -19.79
N VAL A 565 -11.89 1.74 -19.57
CA VAL A 565 -12.57 1.82 -18.26
C VAL A 565 -13.17 0.49 -17.85
N LEU A 566 -13.91 -0.16 -18.76
CA LEU A 566 -14.56 -1.44 -18.47
C LEU A 566 -13.55 -2.58 -18.31
N THR A 567 -12.44 -2.55 -19.04
CA THR A 567 -11.33 -3.50 -18.83
C THR A 567 -10.74 -3.36 -17.42
N VAL A 568 -10.45 -2.14 -16.98
CA VAL A 568 -9.88 -1.89 -15.65
C VAL A 568 -10.86 -2.31 -14.55
N ALA A 569 -12.14 -1.94 -14.67
CA ALA A 569 -13.17 -2.34 -13.71
C ALA A 569 -13.36 -3.87 -13.68
N SER A 570 -13.42 -4.53 -14.85
CA SER A 570 -13.58 -5.98 -14.96
C SER A 570 -12.40 -6.74 -14.37
N ARG A 571 -11.17 -6.32 -14.66
CA ARG A 571 -9.95 -6.95 -14.11
C ARG A 571 -9.86 -6.86 -12.58
N ARG A 572 -10.53 -5.87 -11.98
CA ARG A 572 -10.63 -5.68 -10.52
C ARG A 572 -11.91 -6.30 -9.94
N GLY A 573 -12.53 -7.24 -10.64
CA GLY A 573 -13.70 -7.94 -10.14
C GLY A 573 -14.96 -7.09 -10.10
N GLY A 574 -15.03 -6.04 -10.92
CA GLY A 574 -16.19 -5.16 -11.01
C GLY A 574 -16.13 -3.97 -10.05
N VAL A 575 -15.26 -3.94 -9.04
CA VAL A 575 -15.15 -2.78 -8.13
C VAL A 575 -13.84 -2.06 -8.37
N ALA A 576 -13.90 -0.76 -8.65
CA ALA A 576 -12.70 0.06 -8.85
C ALA A 576 -12.90 1.49 -8.35
N SER A 577 -11.91 2.04 -7.65
CA SER A 577 -11.83 3.45 -7.32
C SER A 577 -11.56 4.32 -8.56
N PHE A 578 -11.89 5.60 -8.47
CA PHE A 578 -11.58 6.55 -9.53
C PHE A 578 -10.07 6.69 -9.74
N ALA A 579 -9.27 6.51 -8.69
CA ALA A 579 -7.82 6.50 -8.78
C ALA A 579 -7.32 5.31 -9.64
N GLU A 580 -7.83 4.11 -9.39
CA GLU A 580 -7.50 2.90 -10.16
C GLU A 580 -7.92 3.03 -11.63
N LEU A 581 -9.11 3.56 -11.88
CA LEU A 581 -9.59 3.84 -13.24
C LEU A 581 -8.77 4.93 -13.94
N SER A 582 -8.40 5.99 -13.23
CA SER A 582 -7.59 7.08 -13.78
C SER A 582 -6.19 6.58 -14.18
N ALA A 583 -5.55 5.80 -13.30
CA ALA A 583 -4.25 5.19 -13.57
C ALA A 583 -4.32 4.19 -14.74
N GLY A 584 -5.34 3.33 -14.77
CA GLY A 584 -5.49 2.31 -15.80
C GLY A 584 -5.92 2.85 -17.17
N THR A 585 -6.50 4.04 -17.25
CA THR A 585 -6.99 4.64 -18.52
C THR A 585 -6.24 5.89 -18.96
N GLY A 586 -5.42 6.49 -18.10
CA GLY A 586 -4.77 7.78 -18.34
C GLY A 586 -5.75 8.97 -18.42
N LEU A 587 -7.00 8.80 -17.98
CA LEU A 587 -7.99 9.88 -17.92
C LEU A 587 -7.82 10.69 -16.63
N PRO A 588 -7.69 12.02 -16.68
CA PRO A 588 -7.62 12.85 -15.47
C PRO A 588 -8.89 12.71 -14.61
N PRO A 589 -8.80 12.72 -13.27
CA PRO A 589 -9.95 12.51 -12.37
C PRO A 589 -11.16 13.42 -12.65
N ALA A 590 -10.91 14.69 -12.99
CA ALA A 590 -11.95 15.66 -13.33
C ALA A 590 -12.76 15.28 -14.58
N ARG A 591 -12.13 14.62 -15.56
CA ARG A 591 -12.80 14.13 -16.78
C ARG A 591 -13.41 12.75 -16.56
N LEU A 592 -12.80 11.95 -15.70
CA LEU A 592 -13.26 10.60 -15.40
C LEU A 592 -14.65 10.61 -14.74
N SER A 593 -14.91 11.49 -13.76
CA SER A 593 -16.23 11.57 -13.11
C SER A 593 -17.36 11.86 -14.11
N GLY A 594 -17.17 12.85 -14.98
CA GLY A 594 -18.16 13.17 -16.03
C GLY A 594 -18.31 12.05 -17.06
N PHE A 595 -17.21 11.41 -17.45
CA PHE A 595 -17.22 10.25 -18.34
C PHE A 595 -17.99 9.08 -17.74
N LEU A 596 -17.74 8.74 -16.46
CA LEU A 596 -18.41 7.67 -15.75
C LEU A 596 -19.90 7.91 -15.56
N ALA A 597 -20.31 9.15 -15.27
CA ALA A 597 -21.73 9.50 -15.18
C ALA A 597 -22.46 9.28 -16.53
N VAL A 598 -21.80 9.60 -17.64
CA VAL A 598 -22.35 9.42 -18.99
C VAL A 598 -22.35 7.94 -19.38
N LEU A 599 -21.28 7.22 -19.07
CA LEU A 599 -21.16 5.78 -19.31
C LEU A 599 -22.21 4.99 -18.51
N ALA A 600 -22.41 5.32 -17.22
CA ALA A 600 -23.44 4.72 -16.38
C ALA A 600 -24.84 4.96 -16.95
N ARG A 601 -25.13 6.16 -17.48
CA ARG A 601 -26.41 6.45 -18.14
C ARG A 601 -26.64 5.62 -19.40
N VAL A 602 -25.58 5.26 -20.13
CA VAL A 602 -25.67 4.42 -21.33
C VAL A 602 -25.77 2.94 -20.96
N LEU A 603 -25.06 2.50 -19.92
CA LEU A 603 -25.04 1.11 -19.49
C LEU A 603 -26.26 0.70 -18.65
N ASN A 604 -26.85 1.62 -17.89
CA ASN A 604 -27.96 1.30 -16.98
C ASN A 604 -29.30 1.37 -17.73
N VAL A 605 -29.67 0.27 -18.39
CA VAL A 605 -30.93 0.15 -19.13
C VAL A 605 -32.09 -0.11 -18.17
N ASP A 606 -33.23 0.55 -18.41
CA ASP A 606 -34.48 0.38 -17.64
C ASP A 606 -34.36 0.59 -16.11
N GLY A 607 -33.34 1.34 -15.67
CA GLY A 607 -33.14 1.71 -14.28
C GLY A 607 -32.44 0.64 -13.42
N TYR A 608 -31.97 -0.44 -14.02
CA TYR A 608 -31.18 -1.47 -13.34
C TYR A 608 -29.67 -1.16 -13.50
N PRO A 609 -28.90 -1.06 -12.40
CA PRO A 609 -27.52 -0.61 -12.46
C PRO A 609 -26.57 -1.69 -12.99
N VAL A 610 -26.07 -1.50 -14.21
CA VAL A 610 -24.91 -2.21 -14.75
C VAL A 610 -23.61 -1.59 -14.26
N LEU A 611 -23.56 -0.26 -14.20
CA LEU A 611 -22.45 0.52 -13.66
C LEU A 611 -22.99 1.50 -12.62
N GLU A 612 -22.68 1.26 -11.35
CA GLU A 612 -22.88 2.22 -10.25
C GLU A 612 -21.65 3.11 -10.12
N VAL A 613 -21.88 4.40 -9.88
CA VAL A 613 -20.82 5.38 -9.69
C VAL A 613 -21.10 6.12 -8.40
N ASP A 614 -20.32 5.85 -7.36
CA ASP A 614 -20.37 6.58 -6.11
C ASP A 614 -19.32 7.69 -6.12
N ALA A 615 -19.77 8.92 -6.38
CA ALA A 615 -18.90 10.09 -6.41
C ALA A 615 -18.40 10.53 -5.02
N HIS A 616 -19.07 10.10 -3.93
CA HIS A 616 -18.70 10.48 -2.57
C HIS A 616 -17.49 9.69 -2.07
N ILE A 617 -17.49 8.37 -2.29
CA ILE A 617 -16.34 7.50 -1.97
C ILE A 617 -15.42 7.27 -3.18
N GLN A 618 -15.75 7.86 -4.34
CA GLN A 618 -14.99 7.77 -5.58
C GLN A 618 -14.76 6.32 -6.04
N GLU A 619 -15.84 5.55 -6.10
CA GLU A 619 -15.84 4.13 -6.47
C GLU A 619 -16.83 3.88 -7.63
N VAL A 620 -16.53 2.90 -8.46
CA VAL A 620 -17.47 2.31 -9.41
C VAL A 620 -17.70 0.84 -9.11
N ARG A 621 -18.92 0.38 -9.40
CA ARG A 621 -19.28 -1.05 -9.37
C ARG A 621 -19.90 -1.45 -10.70
N LEU A 622 -19.24 -2.37 -11.39
CA LEU A 622 -19.63 -2.97 -12.66
C LEU A 622 -20.19 -4.37 -12.38
N SER A 623 -21.47 -4.58 -12.73
CA SER A 623 -22.13 -5.89 -12.67
C SER A 623 -22.08 -6.56 -14.03
N LEU A 624 -21.14 -7.50 -14.21
CA LEU A 624 -21.04 -8.30 -15.43
C LEU A 624 -22.29 -9.17 -15.70
N PRO A 625 -22.95 -9.80 -14.70
CA PRO A 625 -24.20 -10.54 -14.93
C PRO A 625 -25.33 -9.66 -15.47
N THR A 626 -25.51 -8.47 -14.86
CA THR A 626 -26.53 -7.50 -15.30
C THR A 626 -26.20 -6.99 -16.71
N LEU A 627 -24.92 -6.77 -16.99
CA LEU A 627 -24.44 -6.38 -18.33
C LEU A 627 -24.76 -7.46 -19.37
N ALA A 628 -24.43 -8.72 -19.09
CA ALA A 628 -24.73 -9.85 -19.96
C ALA A 628 -26.23 -9.95 -20.28
N GLN A 629 -27.07 -9.85 -19.25
CA GLN A 629 -28.51 -9.93 -19.37
C GLN A 629 -29.11 -8.76 -20.16
N GLN A 630 -28.71 -7.52 -19.87
CA GLN A 630 -29.29 -6.33 -20.51
C GLN A 630 -28.85 -6.15 -21.95
N PHE A 631 -27.60 -6.51 -22.27
CA PHE A 631 -27.05 -6.35 -23.61
C PHE A 631 -27.14 -7.62 -24.46
N ALA A 632 -27.67 -8.71 -23.90
CA ALA A 632 -27.80 -10.02 -24.54
C ALA A 632 -26.47 -10.51 -25.13
N ILE A 633 -25.41 -10.41 -24.33
CA ILE A 633 -24.06 -10.85 -24.69
C ILE A 633 -23.56 -11.90 -23.70
N ASP A 634 -22.72 -12.81 -24.19
CA ASP A 634 -22.02 -13.77 -23.33
C ASP A 634 -20.80 -13.10 -22.69
N VAL A 635 -20.77 -13.16 -21.36
CA VAL A 635 -19.66 -12.65 -20.54
C VAL A 635 -19.02 -13.85 -19.86
N GLU A 636 -18.29 -14.67 -20.62
CA GLU A 636 -17.38 -15.64 -20.01
C GLU A 636 -16.26 -14.84 -19.31
N ALA A 637 -16.15 -15.03 -18.01
CA ALA A 637 -15.22 -14.31 -17.15
C ALA A 637 -13.80 -14.85 -17.37
N ALA A 638 -13.07 -14.26 -18.33
CA ALA A 638 -11.64 -14.48 -18.51
C ALA A 638 -10.84 -14.01 -17.28
#